data_AF-A0A098VT01-F1
#
_entry.id   AF-A0A098VT01-F1
#
_cell.length_a   1.000
_cell.length_b   1.000
_cell.length_c   1.000
_cell.angle_alpha   90.00
_cell.angle_beta   90.00
_cell.angle_gamma   90.00
#
_symmetry.space_group_name_H-M   'P 1'
#
loop_
_entity.id
_entity.type
_entity.pdbx_description
1 polymer ?
#
loop_
_entity_poly.entity_id
_entity_poly.type
_entity_poly.pdbx_seq_one_letter_code
_entity_poly.pdbx_strand_id
1 'polypeptide(L)'
;MAIVLKLAILENLNFMIGPTRRLYFSSSSSSCSSSSCSVLRLPLKLHSLEGKYASALFSSCMKTKSLEPVSKALLSLHSLFTKNSNETCTTLSPIGQKLCDPTLSIKDKRKIVDMIGKTLSPPFIPIFGNFLYLLIENGRLQMFPKIMLEWSTLLKSHKNEIDVTIISAIPLQAEYFNSLKSKLVAKFISRGTSAHFFNKVDPAILGGFIINFGDKNIDMSVSSRMNNLEKMVDFELSNAQLLNNAALRYNVCRVKRNAYSMVHQVGSLIHGWKVIESERIPQFGATVTSLQHLQTGSKFCNIYRADASNVFSVAFPTAPQDNTGAPHILEHTVLCGSKKYPVRDPFYKMLNRSLSSYMNAWTSSTFTMYPFSIPAGNVADIKNLRSVYFDALFNPLLRKLDFLQEGWRTEIDEHGSLKFKGVVYNEMKGAFSDADDVFSSKLFRSLLPENKESGGDPALIPHLTYENLVAFYQNCYHPSNAYFLAYGTHPLEDHLLFISEQFSASSVCRPVLANIGKEGITGLPDNLDEFPKNICASGPCDPLGLEPDYQGRYIKSWLTNDLSDPSLCTKESLQLAFDLSSLSSLLLDGPSSPMYKALIDGGLSRTGEYCPSGYNSYSSRLATFGIGLSGVNVKSNEELEAINLAITSTLEAVERDGFSSKRVDALLHMMELSLSHTSANFGLGLAQRIIQAWITINSSPIELMKIHDRMDQLRSSLRISDGAYFRSLIRQYLLDNRRVINFSMEADPNYLKLESEKETQLLKTLESSLDKNQVLIEAKELKEDQNKIQGTFLLSPLNCRQ
;
A
#
# COMPACT_ATOMS: atom_id res chain seq x y z
N MET A 1 18.05 -19.37 -14.19
CA MET A 1 19.00 -18.79 -13.22
C MET A 1 18.64 -17.35 -12.81
N ALA A 2 18.35 -16.42 -13.72
CA ALA A 2 17.93 -15.04 -13.37
C ALA A 2 16.51 -14.88 -12.77
N ILE A 3 15.61 -15.84 -13.00
CA ILE A 3 14.25 -15.86 -12.41
C ILE A 3 14.28 -16.32 -10.93
N VAL A 4 15.25 -17.16 -10.56
CA VAL A 4 15.48 -17.60 -9.18
C VAL A 4 16.06 -16.47 -8.33
N LEU A 5 16.88 -15.59 -8.93
CA LEU A 5 17.39 -14.39 -8.26
C LEU A 5 16.30 -13.34 -7.97
N LYS A 6 15.29 -13.21 -8.84
CA LYS A 6 14.23 -12.19 -8.71
C LYS A 6 13.13 -12.57 -7.72
N LEU A 7 12.86 -13.87 -7.56
CA LEU A 7 11.97 -14.39 -6.51
C LEU A 7 12.65 -14.36 -5.14
N ALA A 8 13.94 -14.69 -5.05
CA ALA A 8 14.71 -14.60 -3.81
C ALA A 8 14.89 -13.16 -3.28
N ILE A 9 14.88 -12.14 -4.14
CA ILE A 9 14.93 -10.72 -3.75
C ILE A 9 13.57 -10.23 -3.21
N LEU A 10 12.46 -10.80 -3.68
CA LEU A 10 11.11 -10.49 -3.17
C LEU A 10 10.80 -11.24 -1.86
N GLU A 11 11.34 -12.43 -1.67
CA GLU A 11 11.18 -13.18 -0.40
C GLU A 11 12.16 -12.72 0.69
N ASN A 12 13.40 -12.33 0.37
CA ASN A 12 14.31 -11.73 1.37
C ASN A 12 14.00 -10.26 1.70
N LEU A 13 13.06 -9.64 0.98
CA LEU A 13 12.44 -8.40 1.44
C LEU A 13 11.58 -8.65 2.69
N ASN A 14 11.14 -9.89 3.00
CA ASN A 14 10.50 -10.22 4.29
C ASN A 14 11.47 -10.31 5.48
N PHE A 15 12.78 -10.43 5.22
CA PHE A 15 13.82 -10.24 6.26
C PHE A 15 13.93 -8.75 6.68
N MET A 16 13.31 -7.85 5.91
CA MET A 16 13.53 -6.41 5.95
C MET A 16 12.22 -5.58 6.02
N ILE A 17 11.08 -6.18 5.73
CA ILE A 17 9.73 -5.61 5.68
C ILE A 17 8.82 -6.63 6.39
N GLY A 18 8.15 -6.23 7.48
CA GLY A 18 6.99 -6.97 7.98
C GLY A 18 5.89 -7.01 6.91
N PRO A 19 4.80 -7.77 7.07
CA PRO A 19 3.80 -7.93 6.01
C PRO A 19 3.35 -6.56 5.47
N THR A 20 3.65 -6.30 4.20
CA THR A 20 3.06 -5.18 3.47
C THR A 20 1.58 -5.47 3.34
N ARG A 21 0.74 -4.78 4.14
CA ARG A 21 -0.67 -4.57 3.78
C ARG A 21 -0.69 -4.06 2.34
N ARG A 22 -1.44 -4.74 1.47
CA ARG A 22 -1.75 -4.24 0.13
C ARG A 22 -2.46 -2.90 0.30
N LEU A 23 -1.81 -1.86 -0.19
CA LEU A 23 -2.32 -0.50 -0.26
C LEU A 23 -3.66 -0.48 -1.01
N TYR A 24 -4.75 -0.22 -0.32
CA TYR A 24 -5.99 0.21 -0.95
C TYR A 24 -5.84 1.69 -1.34
N PHE A 25 -5.43 1.94 -2.58
CA PHE A 25 -5.74 3.23 -3.21
C PHE A 25 -7.25 3.31 -3.40
N SER A 26 -7.94 4.12 -2.61
CA SER A 26 -9.29 4.55 -2.94
C SER A 26 -9.21 5.43 -4.19
N SER A 27 -9.47 4.86 -5.37
CA SER A 27 -9.88 5.66 -6.52
C SER A 27 -11.26 6.23 -6.21
N SER A 28 -11.33 7.43 -5.64
CA SER A 28 -12.57 8.15 -5.41
C SER A 28 -13.19 8.50 -6.77
N SER A 29 -14.15 7.68 -7.22
CA SER A 29 -15.09 8.07 -8.26
C SER A 29 -16.01 9.13 -7.67
N SER A 30 -15.72 10.40 -7.97
CA SER A 30 -16.57 11.54 -7.62
C SER A 30 -17.94 11.41 -8.30
N SER A 31 -18.94 10.91 -7.58
CA SER A 31 -20.35 10.97 -7.96
C SER A 31 -21.02 12.17 -7.29
N CYS A 32 -20.95 13.33 -7.95
CA CYS A 32 -21.88 14.42 -7.65
C CYS A 32 -23.26 14.06 -8.24
N SER A 33 -24.25 13.85 -7.38
CA SER A 33 -25.66 13.85 -7.74
C SER A 33 -26.21 15.27 -7.65
N SER A 34 -26.59 15.82 -8.80
CA SER A 34 -27.53 16.94 -8.90
C SER A 34 -28.75 16.46 -9.68
N SER A 35 -29.91 16.78 -9.14
CA SER A 35 -31.25 16.30 -9.48
C SER A 35 -31.76 16.61 -10.90
N SER A 36 -32.50 15.63 -11.43
CA SER A 36 -33.65 15.71 -12.35
C SER A 36 -33.52 16.50 -13.68
N CYS A 37 -32.96 15.83 -14.68
CA CYS A 37 -33.54 15.73 -16.02
C CYS A 37 -33.01 14.40 -16.57
N SER A 38 -33.84 13.52 -17.14
CA SER A 38 -33.40 12.22 -17.66
C SER A 38 -32.50 12.41 -18.90
N VAL A 39 -31.24 12.76 -18.66
CA VAL A 39 -30.18 12.80 -19.65
C VAL A 39 -29.83 11.35 -19.95
N LEU A 40 -30.34 10.84 -21.07
CA LEU A 40 -29.85 9.61 -21.70
C LEU A 40 -28.31 9.67 -21.75
N ARG A 41 -27.64 8.87 -20.91
CA ARG A 41 -26.18 8.78 -20.89
C ARG A 41 -25.71 8.11 -22.18
N LEU A 42 -24.89 8.82 -22.95
CA LEU A 42 -24.18 8.26 -24.09
C LEU A 42 -23.12 7.25 -23.60
N PRO A 43 -22.91 6.11 -24.30
CA PRO A 43 -21.94 5.09 -23.91
C PRO A 43 -20.50 5.61 -23.85
N LEU A 44 -20.13 6.53 -24.75
CA LEU A 44 -18.82 7.19 -24.82
C LEU A 44 -18.98 8.69 -25.03
N LYS A 45 -18.15 9.50 -24.37
CA LYS A 45 -18.09 10.95 -24.59
C LYS A 45 -17.05 11.27 -25.66
N LEU A 46 -17.50 11.54 -26.88
CA LEU A 46 -16.64 11.96 -27.97
C LEU A 46 -16.48 13.48 -27.98
N HIS A 47 -15.23 13.97 -27.92
CA HIS A 47 -14.92 15.40 -27.82
C HIS A 47 -14.70 16.09 -29.18
N SER A 48 -14.54 15.31 -30.26
CA SER A 48 -14.38 15.80 -31.64
C SER A 48 -15.64 16.50 -32.15
N LEU A 49 -15.50 17.39 -33.13
CA LEU A 49 -16.66 18.10 -33.73
C LEU A 49 -17.60 17.10 -34.41
N GLU A 50 -17.03 16.10 -35.05
CA GLU A 50 -17.67 14.94 -35.66
C GLU A 50 -18.39 14.08 -34.61
N GLY A 51 -17.71 13.83 -33.48
CA GLY A 51 -18.25 13.10 -32.33
C GLY A 51 -19.44 13.80 -31.67
N LYS A 52 -19.49 15.13 -31.66
CA LYS A 52 -20.65 15.91 -31.19
C LYS A 52 -21.87 15.71 -32.09
N TYR A 53 -21.69 15.69 -33.41
CA TYR A 53 -22.77 15.39 -34.36
C TYR A 53 -23.24 13.94 -34.25
N ALA A 54 -22.32 12.98 -34.13
CA ALA A 54 -22.64 11.56 -33.93
C ALA A 54 -23.40 11.34 -32.61
N SER A 55 -22.95 11.97 -31.52
CA SER A 55 -23.60 11.93 -30.20
C SER A 55 -24.99 12.54 -30.21
N ALA A 56 -25.18 13.67 -30.90
CA ALA A 56 -26.48 14.33 -31.05
C ALA A 56 -27.47 13.46 -31.85
N LEU A 57 -27.02 12.88 -32.96
CA LEU A 57 -27.82 11.92 -33.73
C LEU A 57 -28.17 10.70 -32.86
N PHE A 58 -27.23 10.21 -32.04
CA PHE A 58 -27.39 8.96 -31.29
C PHE A 58 -28.38 9.16 -30.16
N SER A 59 -28.25 10.27 -29.44
CA SER A 59 -29.22 10.68 -28.42
C SER A 59 -30.62 10.88 -29.00
N SER A 60 -30.75 11.38 -30.24
CA SER A 60 -32.04 11.56 -30.91
C SER A 60 -32.66 10.21 -31.30
N CYS A 61 -31.86 9.28 -31.86
CA CYS A 61 -32.31 7.93 -32.21
C CYS A 61 -32.72 7.10 -30.99
N MET A 62 -32.02 7.26 -29.87
CA MET A 62 -32.35 6.61 -28.59
C MET A 62 -33.68 7.13 -28.02
N LYS A 63 -33.96 8.43 -28.13
CA LYS A 63 -35.25 9.01 -27.71
C LYS A 63 -36.43 8.50 -28.53
N THR A 64 -36.22 8.21 -29.81
CA THR A 64 -37.29 7.80 -30.75
C THR A 64 -37.35 6.30 -31.04
N LYS A 65 -36.52 5.47 -30.36
CA LYS A 65 -36.41 4.02 -30.54
C LYS A 65 -36.21 3.57 -32.00
N SER A 66 -35.46 4.33 -32.80
CA SER A 66 -35.27 4.10 -34.24
C SER A 66 -33.81 3.76 -34.62
N LEU A 67 -33.07 3.12 -33.71
CA LEU A 67 -31.63 2.85 -33.85
C LEU A 67 -31.29 1.93 -35.04
N GLU A 68 -32.01 0.82 -35.23
CA GLU A 68 -31.74 -0.12 -36.33
C GLU A 68 -32.12 0.41 -37.72
N PRO A 69 -33.29 1.05 -37.92
CA PRO A 69 -33.63 1.65 -39.22
C PRO A 69 -32.65 2.74 -39.65
N VAL A 70 -32.21 3.59 -38.72
CA VAL A 70 -31.25 4.67 -39.01
C VAL A 70 -29.85 4.09 -39.29
N SER A 71 -29.43 3.04 -38.57
CA SER A 71 -28.16 2.36 -38.86
C SER A 71 -28.13 1.75 -40.26
N LYS A 72 -29.23 1.14 -40.73
CA LYS A 72 -29.33 0.60 -42.11
C LYS A 72 -29.28 1.71 -43.15
N ALA A 73 -29.99 2.82 -42.93
CA ALA A 73 -29.96 3.97 -43.83
C ALA A 73 -28.58 4.65 -43.91
N LEU A 74 -27.88 4.77 -42.78
CA LEU A 74 -26.51 5.32 -42.71
C LEU A 74 -25.50 4.45 -43.46
N LEU A 75 -25.59 3.13 -43.34
CA LEU A 75 -24.73 2.19 -44.08
C LEU A 75 -24.98 2.22 -45.59
N SER A 76 -26.25 2.25 -46.01
CA SER A 76 -26.61 2.38 -47.43
C SER A 76 -26.11 3.70 -48.02
N LEU A 77 -26.25 4.81 -47.31
CA LEU A 77 -25.75 6.11 -47.76
C LEU A 77 -24.22 6.17 -47.75
N HIS A 78 -23.55 5.56 -46.76
CA HIS A 78 -22.08 5.47 -46.73
C HIS A 78 -21.55 4.74 -47.98
N SER A 79 -22.16 3.61 -48.35
CA SER A 79 -21.78 2.85 -49.56
C SER A 79 -21.94 3.65 -50.87
N LEU A 80 -22.91 4.56 -50.92
CA LEU A 80 -23.09 5.48 -52.05
C LEU A 80 -22.07 6.63 -52.05
N PHE A 81 -21.51 6.99 -50.90
CA PHE A 81 -20.53 8.07 -50.74
C PHE A 81 -19.06 7.62 -50.93
N THR A 82 -18.72 6.35 -50.70
CA THR A 82 -17.32 5.84 -50.76
C THR A 82 -17.14 4.71 -51.76
N LYS A 83 -16.07 4.75 -52.58
CA LYS A 83 -15.89 3.78 -53.69
C LYS A 83 -14.98 2.57 -53.38
N ASN A 84 -14.12 2.59 -52.36
CA ASN A 84 -13.27 1.46 -51.92
C ASN A 84 -12.84 1.64 -50.45
N SER A 85 -12.94 0.60 -49.63
CA SER A 85 -12.61 0.62 -48.20
C SER A 85 -11.28 -0.09 -47.90
N ASN A 86 -10.16 0.63 -48.04
CA ASN A 86 -8.87 0.22 -47.46
C ASN A 86 -8.43 1.33 -46.47
N GLU A 87 -7.96 0.91 -45.29
CA GLU A 87 -7.99 1.59 -43.98
C GLU A 87 -7.31 2.97 -43.81
N THR A 88 -6.92 3.69 -44.85
CA THR A 88 -6.26 5.01 -44.65
C THR A 88 -6.65 6.11 -45.64
N CYS A 89 -7.46 5.85 -46.68
CA CYS A 89 -7.94 6.92 -47.56
C CYS A 89 -9.27 6.56 -48.27
N THR A 90 -10.40 7.08 -47.79
CA THR A 90 -11.71 6.93 -48.44
C THR A 90 -11.84 7.93 -49.59
N THR A 91 -11.74 7.46 -50.83
CA THR A 91 -12.04 8.31 -52.00
C THR A 91 -13.55 8.46 -52.19
N LEU A 92 -14.01 9.71 -52.31
CA LEU A 92 -15.42 10.07 -52.50
C LEU A 92 -15.92 9.58 -53.87
N SER A 93 -17.14 9.05 -53.93
CA SER A 93 -17.81 8.71 -55.19
C SER A 93 -18.08 9.96 -56.04
N PRO A 94 -18.36 9.86 -57.36
CA PRO A 94 -18.67 11.01 -58.21
C PRO A 94 -19.86 11.85 -57.70
N ILE A 95 -20.79 11.19 -57.00
CA ILE A 95 -21.93 11.84 -56.33
C ILE A 95 -21.48 12.56 -55.06
N GLY A 96 -20.60 11.93 -54.26
CA GLY A 96 -19.99 12.55 -53.08
C GLY A 96 -19.12 13.77 -53.43
N GLN A 97 -18.37 13.73 -54.53
CA GLN A 97 -17.57 14.85 -55.03
C GLN A 97 -18.45 16.04 -55.45
N LYS A 98 -19.54 15.81 -56.21
CA LYS A 98 -20.50 16.86 -56.58
C LYS A 98 -21.21 17.48 -55.38
N LEU A 99 -21.54 16.69 -54.35
CA LEU A 99 -22.18 17.19 -53.13
C LEU A 99 -21.23 18.01 -52.23
N CYS A 100 -19.93 17.74 -52.34
CA CYS A 100 -18.87 18.44 -51.60
C CYS A 100 -18.33 19.68 -52.33
N ASP A 101 -18.74 19.92 -53.57
CA ASP A 101 -18.33 21.07 -54.37
C ASP A 101 -18.83 22.39 -53.75
N PRO A 102 -17.94 23.34 -53.41
CA PRO A 102 -18.32 24.61 -52.81
C PRO A 102 -19.09 25.55 -53.77
N THR A 103 -19.09 25.30 -55.08
CA THR A 103 -19.75 26.17 -56.08
C THR A 103 -21.27 25.95 -56.20
N LEU A 104 -21.80 24.86 -55.63
CA LEU A 104 -23.23 24.52 -55.64
C LEU A 104 -24.00 25.26 -54.54
N SER A 105 -25.11 25.90 -54.92
CA SER A 105 -25.98 26.61 -53.99
C SER A 105 -26.65 25.65 -52.98
N ILE A 106 -26.93 26.15 -51.77
CA ILE A 106 -27.59 25.38 -50.69
C ILE A 106 -28.95 24.82 -51.16
N LYS A 107 -29.66 25.54 -52.06
CA LYS A 107 -30.94 25.11 -52.63
C LYS A 107 -30.80 23.91 -53.57
N ASP A 108 -29.72 23.84 -54.34
CA ASP A 108 -29.47 22.73 -55.28
C ASP A 108 -28.95 21.49 -54.55
N LYS A 109 -28.15 21.66 -53.49
CA LYS A 109 -27.71 20.56 -52.61
C LYS A 109 -28.89 19.88 -51.91
N ARG A 110 -29.93 20.63 -51.49
CA ARG A 110 -31.16 20.05 -50.93
C ARG A 110 -31.92 19.20 -51.93
N LYS A 111 -32.09 19.67 -53.18
CA LYS A 111 -32.77 18.91 -54.24
C LYS A 111 -32.09 17.57 -54.53
N ILE A 112 -30.75 17.53 -54.48
CA ILE A 112 -29.98 16.29 -54.68
C ILE A 112 -30.21 15.32 -53.51
N VAL A 113 -30.23 15.81 -52.27
CA VAL A 113 -30.51 14.98 -51.09
C VAL A 113 -31.96 14.48 -51.07
N ASP A 114 -32.92 15.28 -51.53
CA ASP A 114 -34.32 14.86 -51.69
C ASP A 114 -34.47 13.77 -52.76
N MET A 115 -33.68 13.85 -53.83
CA MET A 115 -33.66 12.84 -54.90
C MET A 115 -33.04 11.53 -54.40
N ILE A 116 -31.93 11.60 -53.65
CA ILE A 116 -31.30 10.46 -53.00
C ILE A 116 -32.24 9.82 -51.97
N GLY A 117 -32.92 10.63 -51.15
CA GLY A 117 -33.86 10.17 -50.14
C GLY A 117 -35.08 9.41 -50.70
N LYS A 118 -35.44 9.64 -51.97
CA LYS A 118 -36.48 8.87 -52.68
C LYS A 118 -35.98 7.54 -53.25
N THR A 119 -34.67 7.36 -53.42
CA THR A 119 -34.06 6.15 -53.99
C THR A 119 -33.63 5.14 -52.91
N LEU A 120 -33.49 5.56 -51.65
CA LEU A 120 -33.11 4.68 -50.53
C LEU A 120 -34.28 3.83 -50.02
N SER A 121 -34.02 2.55 -49.76
CA SER A 121 -34.90 1.63 -49.02
C SER A 121 -34.23 1.24 -47.69
N PRO A 122 -34.81 1.54 -46.51
CA PRO A 122 -36.13 2.15 -46.27
C PRO A 122 -36.20 3.65 -46.59
N PRO A 123 -37.42 4.21 -46.79
CA PRO A 123 -37.61 5.61 -47.14
C PRO A 123 -37.14 6.56 -46.03
N PHE A 124 -36.82 7.78 -46.43
CA PHE A 124 -36.24 8.86 -45.64
C PHE A 124 -36.89 9.00 -44.24
N ILE A 125 -36.18 8.53 -43.20
CA ILE A 125 -36.62 8.68 -41.81
C ILE A 125 -36.50 10.18 -41.44
N PRO A 126 -37.52 10.83 -40.87
CA PRO A 126 -37.52 12.28 -40.61
C PRO A 126 -36.28 12.78 -39.84
N ILE A 127 -35.79 11.98 -38.89
CA ILE A 127 -34.60 12.29 -38.07
C ILE A 127 -33.33 12.30 -38.91
N PHE A 128 -33.19 11.31 -39.79
CA PHE A 128 -32.05 11.19 -40.70
C PHE A 128 -32.05 12.31 -41.74
N GLY A 129 -33.23 12.68 -42.22
CA GLY A 129 -33.39 13.80 -43.14
C GLY A 129 -33.03 15.14 -42.56
N ASN A 130 -33.56 15.43 -41.37
CA ASN A 130 -33.24 16.65 -40.63
C ASN A 130 -31.75 16.75 -40.31
N PHE A 131 -31.10 15.62 -40.02
CA PHE A 131 -29.65 15.57 -39.80
C PHE A 131 -28.85 15.94 -41.07
N LEU A 132 -29.23 15.42 -42.24
CA LEU A 132 -28.58 15.77 -43.50
C LEU A 132 -28.83 17.24 -43.87
N TYR A 133 -30.04 17.77 -43.68
CA TYR A 133 -30.31 19.19 -43.90
C TYR A 133 -29.47 20.08 -42.97
N LEU A 134 -29.29 19.68 -41.71
CA LEU A 134 -28.48 20.41 -40.74
C LEU A 134 -26.99 20.40 -41.10
N LEU A 135 -26.48 19.32 -41.71
CA LEU A 135 -25.11 19.29 -42.24
C LEU A 135 -24.94 20.14 -43.50
N ILE A 136 -25.97 20.24 -44.35
CA ILE A 136 -25.96 21.09 -45.55
C ILE A 136 -26.02 22.57 -45.16
N GLU A 137 -26.91 22.95 -44.23
CA GLU A 137 -27.04 24.33 -43.73
C GLU A 137 -25.75 24.84 -43.11
N ASN A 138 -25.02 23.97 -42.40
CA ASN A 138 -23.75 24.31 -41.78
C ASN A 138 -22.53 24.11 -42.71
N GLY A 139 -22.73 23.68 -43.96
CA GLY A 139 -21.64 23.46 -44.93
C GLY A 139 -20.70 22.29 -44.59
N ARG A 140 -21.11 21.36 -43.71
CA ARG A 140 -20.26 20.30 -43.11
C ARG A 140 -20.46 18.91 -43.72
N LEU A 141 -21.08 18.83 -44.90
CA LEU A 141 -21.35 17.55 -45.56
C LEU A 141 -20.07 16.74 -45.87
N GLN A 142 -18.93 17.42 -46.06
CA GLN A 142 -17.61 16.80 -46.25
C GLN A 142 -17.15 15.97 -45.03
N MET A 143 -17.68 16.24 -43.84
CA MET A 143 -17.32 15.56 -42.59
C MET A 143 -18.14 14.28 -42.36
N PHE A 144 -19.13 14.02 -43.21
CA PHE A 144 -20.05 12.88 -43.07
C PHE A 144 -19.35 11.51 -42.94
N PRO A 145 -18.29 11.18 -43.71
CA PRO A 145 -17.59 9.90 -43.55
C PRO A 145 -16.95 9.72 -42.17
N LYS A 146 -16.41 10.80 -41.58
CA LYS A 146 -15.80 10.77 -40.24
C LYS A 146 -16.85 10.66 -39.14
N ILE A 147 -17.99 11.35 -39.30
CA ILE A 147 -19.13 11.23 -38.37
C ILE A 147 -19.65 9.78 -38.31
N MET A 148 -19.59 9.04 -39.43
CA MET A 148 -19.99 7.63 -39.49
C MET A 148 -19.07 6.69 -38.73
N LEU A 149 -17.77 6.97 -38.72
CA LEU A 149 -16.79 6.18 -37.97
C LEU A 149 -16.97 6.38 -36.45
N GLU A 150 -17.26 7.61 -36.04
CA GLU A 150 -17.59 7.94 -34.64
C GLU A 150 -18.94 7.34 -34.22
N TRP A 151 -19.93 7.33 -35.13
CA TRP A 151 -21.22 6.67 -34.91
C TRP A 151 -21.10 5.17 -34.71
N SER A 152 -20.31 4.48 -35.54
CA SER A 152 -20.12 3.02 -35.41
C SER A 152 -19.44 2.66 -34.10
N THR A 153 -18.50 3.50 -33.64
CA THR A 153 -17.86 3.39 -32.32
C THR A 153 -18.87 3.52 -31.18
N LEU A 154 -19.81 4.48 -31.27
CA LEU A 154 -20.91 4.61 -30.31
C LEU A 154 -21.87 3.41 -30.33
N LEU A 155 -22.16 2.86 -31.51
CA LEU A 155 -23.04 1.69 -31.66
C LEU A 155 -22.41 0.42 -31.06
N LYS A 156 -21.11 0.18 -31.29
CA LYS A 156 -20.35 -0.93 -30.70
C LYS A 156 -20.30 -0.84 -29.18
N SER A 157 -20.07 0.36 -28.66
CA SER A 157 -20.09 0.61 -27.22
C SER A 157 -21.48 0.39 -26.60
N HIS A 158 -22.56 0.75 -27.30
CA HIS A 158 -23.92 0.46 -26.85
C HIS A 158 -24.27 -1.04 -26.86
N LYS A 159 -23.70 -1.83 -27.78
CA LYS A 159 -23.90 -3.28 -27.86
C LYS A 159 -22.98 -4.09 -26.93
N ASN A 160 -22.10 -3.43 -26.16
CA ASN A 160 -21.07 -4.09 -25.35
C ASN A 160 -20.19 -5.04 -26.17
N GLU A 161 -19.70 -4.58 -27.33
CA GLU A 161 -18.75 -5.34 -28.17
C GLU A 161 -17.34 -4.76 -28.03
N ILE A 162 -16.32 -5.59 -27.78
CA ILE A 162 -14.91 -5.16 -27.63
C ILE A 162 -14.03 -5.81 -28.71
N ASP A 163 -13.31 -5.00 -29.48
CA ASP A 163 -12.30 -5.48 -30.42
C ASP A 163 -10.96 -5.69 -29.69
N VAL A 164 -10.41 -6.91 -29.75
CA VAL A 164 -9.12 -7.28 -29.15
C VAL A 164 -8.13 -7.59 -30.27
N THR A 165 -7.11 -6.74 -30.43
CA THR A 165 -6.04 -6.97 -31.41
C THR A 165 -4.82 -7.55 -30.71
N ILE A 166 -4.41 -8.75 -31.13
CA ILE A 166 -3.19 -9.42 -30.68
C ILE A 166 -2.13 -9.23 -31.75
N ILE A 167 -1.06 -8.50 -31.42
CA ILE A 167 0.10 -8.30 -32.27
C ILE A 167 1.19 -9.28 -31.86
N SER A 168 1.66 -10.10 -32.80
CA SER A 168 2.66 -11.15 -32.55
C SER A 168 3.85 -11.04 -33.52
N ALA A 169 5.03 -11.45 -33.09
CA ALA A 169 6.24 -11.41 -33.93
C ALA A 169 6.18 -12.43 -35.08
N ILE A 170 5.45 -13.52 -34.85
CA ILE A 170 5.31 -14.68 -35.74
C ILE A 170 3.83 -15.07 -35.75
N PRO A 171 3.26 -15.49 -36.89
CA PRO A 171 1.87 -15.99 -36.94
C PRO A 171 1.63 -17.08 -35.90
N LEU A 172 0.66 -16.82 -35.00
CA LEU A 172 0.28 -17.74 -33.94
C LEU A 172 -0.41 -18.98 -34.49
N GLN A 173 -0.02 -20.16 -33.97
CA GLN A 173 -0.73 -21.42 -34.21
C GLN A 173 -2.14 -21.39 -33.58
N ALA A 174 -3.09 -22.09 -34.21
CA ALA A 174 -4.51 -22.02 -33.83
C ALA A 174 -4.79 -22.44 -32.37
N GLU A 175 -4.06 -23.43 -31.86
CA GLU A 175 -4.20 -23.92 -30.46
C GLU A 175 -3.79 -22.85 -29.43
N TYR A 176 -2.64 -22.20 -29.66
CA TYR A 176 -2.15 -21.11 -28.81
C TYR A 176 -3.06 -19.89 -28.86
N PHE A 177 -3.57 -19.55 -30.03
CA PHE A 177 -4.52 -18.45 -30.21
C PHE A 177 -5.83 -18.70 -29.44
N ASN A 178 -6.34 -19.93 -29.46
CA ASN A 178 -7.56 -20.29 -28.73
C ASN A 178 -7.35 -20.32 -27.21
N SER A 179 -6.19 -20.76 -26.73
CA SER A 179 -5.82 -20.70 -25.30
C SER A 179 -5.67 -19.25 -24.81
N LEU A 180 -5.11 -18.35 -25.63
CA LEU A 180 -5.01 -16.93 -25.31
C LEU A 180 -6.38 -16.27 -25.26
N LYS A 181 -7.28 -16.58 -26.21
CA LYS A 181 -8.66 -16.10 -26.18
C LYS A 181 -9.40 -16.47 -24.90
N SER A 182 -9.35 -17.73 -24.48
CA SER A 182 -10.07 -18.18 -23.28
C SER A 182 -9.52 -17.51 -22.02
N LYS A 183 -8.20 -17.34 -21.91
CA LYS A 183 -7.55 -16.64 -20.79
C LYS A 183 -7.86 -15.15 -20.76
N LEU A 184 -7.93 -14.48 -21.92
CA LEU A 184 -8.25 -13.06 -22.02
C LEU A 184 -9.72 -12.80 -21.69
N VAL A 185 -10.63 -13.66 -22.15
CA VAL A 185 -12.06 -13.60 -21.77
C VAL A 185 -12.21 -13.82 -20.27
N ALA A 186 -11.54 -14.82 -19.69
CA ALA A 186 -11.64 -15.13 -18.26
C ALA A 186 -11.09 -14.02 -17.35
N LYS A 187 -10.03 -13.33 -17.75
CA LYS A 187 -9.36 -12.32 -16.91
C LYS A 187 -9.83 -10.89 -17.13
N PHE A 188 -10.23 -10.50 -18.34
CA PHE A 188 -10.41 -9.09 -18.70
C PHE A 188 -11.80 -8.73 -19.22
N ILE A 189 -12.68 -9.70 -19.48
CA ILE A 189 -14.01 -9.45 -20.06
C ILE A 189 -15.10 -9.87 -19.07
N SER A 190 -15.88 -8.89 -18.61
CA SER A 190 -17.02 -9.08 -17.70
C SER A 190 -18.18 -9.87 -18.37
N ARG A 191 -18.96 -10.62 -17.58
CA ARG A 191 -20.10 -11.43 -18.06
C ARG A 191 -21.09 -10.57 -18.88
N GLY A 192 -21.27 -10.90 -20.17
CA GLY A 192 -22.25 -10.26 -21.06
C GLY A 192 -21.68 -9.42 -22.22
N THR A 193 -20.36 -9.36 -22.40
CA THR A 193 -19.67 -8.59 -23.45
C THR A 193 -19.12 -9.54 -24.53
N SER A 194 -19.41 -9.30 -25.81
CA SER A 194 -18.86 -10.12 -26.92
C SER A 194 -17.53 -9.52 -27.41
N ALA A 195 -16.52 -10.36 -27.64
CA ALA A 195 -15.21 -9.90 -28.09
C ALA A 195 -14.81 -10.48 -29.45
N HIS A 196 -14.40 -9.58 -30.36
CA HIS A 196 -13.88 -9.93 -31.67
C HIS A 196 -12.34 -9.87 -31.64
N PHE A 197 -11.68 -10.97 -31.99
CA PHE A 197 -10.23 -11.09 -31.89
C PHE A 197 -9.58 -10.98 -33.28
N PHE A 198 -8.65 -10.04 -33.42
CA PHE A 198 -7.84 -9.85 -34.62
C PHE A 198 -6.38 -10.25 -34.33
N ASN A 199 -5.74 -11.00 -35.23
CA ASN A 199 -4.32 -11.32 -35.16
C ASN A 199 -3.55 -10.50 -36.20
N LYS A 200 -2.59 -9.69 -35.74
CA LYS A 200 -1.70 -8.89 -36.59
C LYS A 200 -0.26 -9.35 -36.37
N VAL A 201 0.49 -9.54 -37.44
CA VAL A 201 1.90 -9.94 -37.34
C VAL A 201 2.79 -8.71 -37.53
N ASP A 202 3.64 -8.44 -36.55
CA ASP A 202 4.64 -7.36 -36.59
C ASP A 202 6.02 -7.91 -36.17
N PRO A 203 6.94 -8.13 -37.13
CA PRO A 203 8.28 -8.63 -36.84
C PRO A 203 9.12 -7.70 -35.95
N ALA A 204 8.77 -6.41 -35.84
CA ALA A 204 9.56 -5.42 -35.09
C ALA A 204 9.53 -5.63 -33.57
N ILE A 205 8.58 -6.43 -33.05
CA ILE A 205 8.47 -6.67 -31.61
C ILE A 205 9.49 -7.69 -31.07
N LEU A 206 10.25 -8.35 -31.96
CA LEU A 206 11.33 -9.33 -31.72
C LEU A 206 10.94 -10.61 -30.96
N GLY A 207 9.84 -10.59 -30.23
CA GLY A 207 9.28 -11.68 -29.46
C GLY A 207 8.21 -11.19 -28.49
N GLY A 208 7.39 -12.10 -27.96
CA GLY A 208 6.25 -11.75 -27.10
C GLY A 208 5.01 -11.31 -27.88
N PHE A 209 4.08 -10.64 -27.21
CA PHE A 209 2.83 -10.18 -27.80
C PHE A 209 2.43 -8.81 -27.23
N ILE A 210 1.77 -8.01 -28.07
CA ILE A 210 1.13 -6.75 -27.66
C ILE A 210 -0.37 -6.95 -27.83
N ILE A 211 -1.14 -6.72 -26.77
CA ILE A 211 -2.59 -6.93 -26.76
C ILE A 211 -3.26 -5.58 -26.56
N ASN A 212 -3.98 -5.13 -27.58
CA ASN A 212 -4.76 -3.90 -27.54
C ASN A 212 -6.24 -4.24 -27.40
N PHE A 213 -6.88 -3.76 -26.34
CA PHE A 213 -8.33 -3.87 -26.14
C PHE A 213 -8.88 -2.58 -25.52
N GLY A 214 -9.73 -1.87 -26.27
CA GLY A 214 -10.19 -0.53 -25.88
C GLY A 214 -9.02 0.42 -25.62
N ASP A 215 -9.05 1.11 -24.47
CA ASP A 215 -8.01 2.05 -24.03
C ASP A 215 -6.83 1.37 -23.30
N LYS A 216 -6.84 0.03 -23.18
CA LYS A 216 -5.82 -0.73 -22.47
C LYS A 216 -4.90 -1.42 -23.46
N ASN A 217 -3.60 -1.20 -23.26
CA ASN A 217 -2.53 -1.87 -23.99
C ASN A 217 -1.71 -2.71 -23.00
N ILE A 218 -1.61 -4.01 -23.27
CA ILE A 218 -0.71 -4.92 -22.55
C ILE A 218 0.46 -5.22 -23.48
N ASP A 219 1.57 -4.53 -23.24
CA ASP A 219 2.83 -4.73 -23.96
C ASP A 219 3.71 -5.74 -23.22
N MET A 220 3.83 -6.95 -23.78
CA MET A 220 4.75 -8.00 -23.33
C MET A 220 5.85 -8.24 -24.36
N SER A 221 6.13 -7.27 -25.22
CA SER A 221 7.14 -7.40 -26.27
C SER A 221 8.57 -7.39 -25.71
N VAL A 222 9.44 -8.12 -26.40
CA VAL A 222 10.87 -8.17 -26.10
C VAL A 222 11.54 -6.84 -26.50
N SER A 223 11.10 -6.19 -27.58
CA SER A 223 11.64 -4.89 -28.00
C SER A 223 11.41 -3.78 -26.94
N SER A 224 10.24 -3.73 -26.32
CA SER A 224 9.92 -2.77 -25.25
C SER A 224 10.78 -2.99 -24.00
N ARG A 225 11.06 -4.25 -23.65
CA ARG A 225 11.99 -4.60 -22.56
C ARG A 225 13.43 -4.22 -22.89
N MET A 226 13.87 -4.43 -24.14
CA MET A 226 15.21 -4.05 -24.58
C MET A 226 15.40 -2.52 -24.55
N ASN A 227 14.43 -1.76 -25.06
CA ASN A 227 14.46 -0.30 -25.01
C ASN A 227 14.44 0.25 -23.58
N ASN A 228 13.74 -0.41 -22.65
CA ASN A 228 13.78 -0.02 -21.24
C ASN A 228 15.13 -0.32 -20.59
N LEU A 229 15.78 -1.44 -20.95
CA LEU A 229 17.14 -1.75 -20.50
C LEU A 229 18.15 -0.75 -21.09
N GLU A 230 18.03 -0.40 -22.36
CA GLU A 230 18.88 0.62 -23.01
C GLU A 230 18.73 1.98 -22.31
N LYS A 231 17.50 2.43 -22.04
CA LYS A 231 17.25 3.64 -21.25
C LYS A 231 17.83 3.58 -19.84
N MET A 232 17.81 2.42 -19.19
CA MET A 232 18.42 2.24 -17.86
C MET A 232 19.94 2.32 -17.93
N VAL A 233 20.55 1.72 -18.95
CA VAL A 233 22.00 1.78 -19.19
C VAL A 233 22.45 3.19 -19.55
N ASP A 234 21.69 3.91 -20.38
CA ASP A 234 21.96 5.32 -20.72
C ASP A 234 21.79 6.23 -19.50
N PHE A 235 20.80 5.96 -18.64
CA PHE A 235 20.62 6.69 -17.38
C PHE A 235 21.83 6.49 -16.45
N GLU A 236 22.30 5.25 -16.28
CA GLU A 236 23.50 4.89 -15.53
C GLU A 236 24.77 5.54 -16.11
N LEU A 237 24.94 5.51 -17.44
CA LEU A 237 26.06 6.16 -18.14
C LEU A 237 26.04 7.69 -17.98
N SER A 238 24.85 8.31 -18.03
CA SER A 238 24.72 9.76 -17.80
C SER A 238 25.04 10.14 -16.35
N ASN A 239 24.66 9.30 -15.38
CA ASN A 239 24.98 9.49 -13.97
C ASN A 239 26.49 9.31 -13.72
N ALA A 240 27.13 8.35 -14.39
CA ALA A 240 28.59 8.17 -14.33
C ALA A 240 29.35 9.37 -14.93
N GLN A 241 28.83 9.97 -16.00
CA GLN A 241 29.39 11.20 -16.60
C GLN A 241 29.15 12.45 -15.71
N LEU A 242 27.99 12.56 -15.07
CA LEU A 242 27.69 13.60 -14.08
C LEU A 242 28.57 13.50 -12.84
N LEU A 243 28.87 12.28 -12.37
CA LEU A 243 29.80 12.02 -11.27
C LEU A 243 31.25 12.43 -11.63
N ASN A 244 31.68 12.19 -12.88
CA ASN A 244 32.99 12.64 -13.36
C ASN A 244 33.10 14.17 -13.47
N ASN A 245 32.03 14.86 -13.86
CA ASN A 245 32.01 16.32 -13.93
C ASN A 245 31.82 17.00 -12.56
N ALA A 246 31.19 16.32 -11.59
CA ALA A 246 31.08 16.78 -10.20
C ALA A 246 32.43 16.71 -9.44
N ALA A 247 33.35 15.83 -9.85
CA ALA A 247 34.68 15.70 -9.27
C ALA A 247 35.58 16.96 -9.45
N LEU A 248 35.26 17.85 -10.40
CA LEU A 248 36.02 19.07 -10.67
C LEU A 248 35.55 20.31 -9.88
N ARG A 249 34.39 20.25 -9.19
CA ARG A 249 33.94 21.29 -8.24
C ARG A 249 34.31 20.99 -6.77
N TYR A 250 35.09 19.94 -6.54
CA TYR A 250 35.26 19.29 -5.22
C TYR A 250 36.23 19.97 -4.24
N ASN A 251 36.85 21.10 -4.60
CA ASN A 251 37.96 21.67 -3.81
C ASN A 251 37.61 22.81 -2.84
N VAL A 252 36.34 23.26 -2.77
CA VAL A 252 35.92 24.31 -1.79
C VAL A 252 35.08 23.75 -0.62
N CYS A 253 34.57 22.53 -0.73
CA CYS A 253 33.62 21.95 0.26
C CYS A 253 34.26 21.02 1.31
N ARG A 254 35.58 20.84 1.29
CA ARG A 254 36.30 19.86 2.13
C ARG A 254 36.46 20.29 3.59
N VAL A 255 36.39 21.60 3.89
CA VAL A 255 36.58 22.12 5.26
C VAL A 255 35.28 22.09 6.09
N LYS A 256 34.10 22.23 5.47
CA LYS A 256 32.80 22.15 6.18
C LYS A 256 32.25 20.73 6.34
N ARG A 257 32.55 19.79 5.43
CA ARG A 257 32.11 18.38 5.53
C ARG A 257 32.76 17.60 6.68
N ASN A 258 33.97 17.99 7.11
CA ASN A 258 34.64 17.35 8.24
C ASN A 258 34.07 17.75 9.61
N ALA A 259 33.24 18.79 9.70
CA ALA A 259 32.68 19.22 10.98
C ALA A 259 31.48 18.37 11.44
N TYR A 260 30.65 17.92 10.51
CA TYR A 260 29.39 17.22 10.80
C TYR A 260 29.53 15.68 10.83
N SER A 261 30.70 15.15 10.46
CA SER A 261 31.05 13.73 10.60
C SER A 261 31.82 13.43 11.90
N MET A 262 31.96 14.42 12.78
CA MET A 262 32.63 14.24 14.06
C MET A 262 31.71 13.57 15.07
N VAL A 263 32.26 12.61 15.80
CA VAL A 263 31.63 12.04 16.99
C VAL A 263 31.48 13.16 18.02
N HIS A 264 30.24 13.42 18.46
CA HIS A 264 29.98 14.46 19.44
C HIS A 264 30.46 13.99 20.82
N GLN A 265 31.01 14.92 21.61
CA GLN A 265 31.47 14.60 22.95
C GLN A 265 30.28 14.23 23.86
N VAL A 266 30.32 13.04 24.44
CA VAL A 266 29.31 12.57 25.41
C VAL A 266 29.23 13.55 26.58
N GLY A 267 28.01 13.93 26.95
CA GLY A 267 27.73 14.93 28.00
C GLY A 267 27.69 16.38 27.53
N SER A 268 28.10 16.68 26.29
CA SER A 268 27.99 18.03 25.73
C SER A 268 26.53 18.47 25.56
N LEU A 269 26.31 19.79 25.63
CA LEU A 269 24.99 20.41 25.49
C LEU A 269 24.90 21.17 24.16
N ILE A 270 23.85 20.87 23.40
CA ILE A 270 23.56 21.48 22.09
C ILE A 270 22.10 21.95 22.09
N HIS A 271 21.87 23.25 22.09
CA HIS A 271 20.52 23.85 22.07
C HIS A 271 19.52 23.25 23.08
N GLY A 272 19.95 22.92 24.31
CA GLY A 272 19.10 22.32 25.35
C GLY A 272 19.03 20.78 25.33
N TRP A 273 19.77 20.14 24.43
CA TRP A 273 19.91 18.68 24.34
C TRP A 273 21.24 18.23 24.90
N LYS A 274 21.24 17.18 25.72
CA LYS A 274 22.44 16.51 26.21
C LYS A 274 22.76 15.32 25.33
N VAL A 275 24.00 15.24 24.85
CA VAL A 275 24.51 14.05 24.14
C VAL A 275 24.67 12.91 25.15
N ILE A 276 23.92 11.83 24.94
CA ILE A 276 23.95 10.63 25.78
C ILE A 276 25.01 9.67 25.26
N GLU A 277 25.00 9.41 23.95
CA GLU A 277 25.96 8.54 23.29
C GLU A 277 26.26 9.07 21.88
N SER A 278 27.48 8.88 21.40
CA SER A 278 27.86 9.18 20.02
C SER A 278 28.95 8.21 19.59
N GLU A 279 28.73 7.53 18.47
CA GLU A 279 29.66 6.54 17.94
C GLU A 279 29.65 6.56 16.41
N ARG A 280 30.82 6.37 15.81
CA ARG A 280 30.95 6.17 14.36
C ARG A 280 30.80 4.68 14.07
N ILE A 281 29.92 4.32 13.14
CA ILE A 281 29.68 2.95 12.68
C ILE A 281 30.23 2.83 11.25
N PRO A 282 31.51 2.40 11.08
CA PRO A 282 32.19 2.41 9.79
C PRO A 282 31.49 1.58 8.71
N GLN A 283 30.85 0.48 9.11
CA GLN A 283 30.20 -0.46 8.20
C GLN A 283 29.03 0.17 7.44
N PHE A 284 28.34 1.14 8.06
CA PHE A 284 27.30 1.92 7.39
C PHE A 284 27.80 3.27 6.88
N GLY A 285 29.08 3.61 7.08
CA GLY A 285 29.61 4.93 6.79
C GLY A 285 28.85 6.05 7.53
N ALA A 286 28.31 5.75 8.71
CA ALA A 286 27.40 6.62 9.45
C ALA A 286 27.96 6.98 10.82
N THR A 287 27.57 8.15 11.33
CA THR A 287 27.82 8.57 12.72
C THR A 287 26.49 8.69 13.43
N VAL A 288 26.32 7.93 14.50
CA VAL A 288 25.07 7.87 15.27
C VAL A 288 25.25 8.67 16.54
N THR A 289 24.31 9.56 16.83
CA THR A 289 24.32 10.36 18.06
C THR A 289 22.95 10.30 18.72
N SER A 290 22.90 9.81 19.95
CA SER A 290 21.71 9.78 20.78
C SER A 290 21.74 10.95 21.77
N LEU A 291 20.64 11.70 21.84
CA LEU A 291 20.49 12.87 22.70
C LEU A 291 19.20 12.81 23.50
N GLN A 292 19.19 13.52 24.63
CA GLN A 292 18.01 13.73 25.47
C GLN A 292 17.81 15.22 25.74
N HIS A 293 16.58 15.71 25.58
CA HIS A 293 16.25 17.09 25.90
C HIS A 293 16.14 17.28 27.42
N LEU A 294 16.81 18.30 27.96
CA LEU A 294 16.91 18.48 29.41
C LEU A 294 15.58 18.80 30.09
N GLN A 295 14.72 19.60 29.45
CA GLN A 295 13.48 20.09 30.06
C GLN A 295 12.33 19.09 29.92
N THR A 296 12.19 18.46 28.76
CA THR A 296 11.07 17.56 28.46
C THR A 296 11.41 16.10 28.67
N GLY A 297 12.68 15.72 28.62
CA GLY A 297 13.12 14.32 28.63
C GLY A 297 12.97 13.60 27.28
N SER A 298 12.51 14.29 26.23
CA SER A 298 12.34 13.70 24.88
C SER A 298 13.66 13.16 24.35
N LYS A 299 13.59 12.07 23.57
CA LYS A 299 14.76 11.38 23.03
C LYS A 299 14.95 11.71 21.55
N PHE A 300 16.20 11.84 21.10
CA PHE A 300 16.55 12.13 19.71
C PHE A 300 17.69 11.21 19.24
N CYS A 301 17.54 10.59 18.07
CA CYS A 301 18.60 9.83 17.42
C CYS A 301 18.94 10.48 16.07
N ASN A 302 20.19 10.91 15.91
CA ASN A 302 20.72 11.41 14.64
C ASN A 302 21.62 10.35 14.00
N ILE A 303 21.36 10.01 12.75
CA ILE A 303 22.17 9.10 11.94
C ILE A 303 22.73 9.90 10.77
N TYR A 304 23.90 10.50 10.99
CA TYR A 304 24.57 11.26 9.96
C TYR A 304 25.23 10.31 8.95
N ARG A 305 24.79 10.38 7.69
CA ARG A 305 25.38 9.62 6.58
C ARG A 305 25.33 10.48 5.32
N ALA A 306 26.41 10.44 4.55
CA ALA A 306 26.46 11.08 3.23
C ALA A 306 25.57 10.31 2.24
N ASP A 307 24.28 10.67 2.21
CA ASP A 307 23.25 10.06 1.36
C ASP A 307 22.45 11.12 0.61
N ALA A 308 21.85 10.72 -0.52
CA ALA A 308 21.04 11.54 -1.40
C ALA A 308 19.63 11.82 -0.85
N SER A 309 19.22 11.17 0.25
CA SER A 309 17.93 11.36 0.91
C SER A 309 18.10 11.65 2.41
N ASN A 310 17.33 12.61 2.91
CA ASN A 310 17.17 12.87 4.33
C ASN A 310 15.84 12.28 4.80
N VAL A 311 15.82 11.74 6.02
CA VAL A 311 14.60 11.26 6.68
C VAL A 311 14.45 11.96 8.01
N PHE A 312 13.23 12.36 8.34
CA PHE A 312 12.87 12.82 9.66
C PHE A 312 11.62 12.08 10.12
N SER A 313 11.61 11.67 11.38
CA SER A 313 10.51 10.92 11.97
C SER A 313 10.30 11.33 13.41
N VAL A 314 9.03 11.37 13.82
CA VAL A 314 8.61 11.50 15.21
C VAL A 314 7.75 10.29 15.55
N ALA A 315 8.00 9.66 16.70
CA ALA A 315 7.23 8.53 17.17
C ALA A 315 6.80 8.72 18.63
N PHE A 316 5.65 8.13 18.96
CA PHE A 316 5.08 8.10 20.30
C PHE A 316 4.73 6.67 20.67
N PRO A 317 5.12 6.18 21.85
CA PRO A 317 4.51 5.01 22.47
C PRO A 317 3.00 5.25 22.65
N THR A 318 2.19 4.41 22.03
CA THR A 318 0.72 4.55 21.92
C THR A 318 0.04 3.20 22.17
N ALA A 319 0.43 2.52 23.25
CA ALA A 319 -0.17 1.26 23.64
C ALA A 319 -1.70 1.42 23.82
N PRO A 320 -2.54 0.71 23.04
CA PRO A 320 -3.99 0.80 23.13
C PRO A 320 -4.51 0.25 24.47
N GLN A 321 -5.51 0.91 25.05
CA GLN A 321 -6.19 0.43 26.27
C GLN A 321 -7.32 -0.57 25.96
N ASP A 322 -7.87 -0.50 24.76
CA ASP A 322 -8.97 -1.33 24.26
C ASP A 322 -8.79 -1.61 22.75
N ASN A 323 -9.76 -2.29 22.13
CA ASN A 323 -9.72 -2.66 20.71
C ASN A 323 -10.46 -1.64 19.81
N THR A 324 -10.67 -0.41 20.28
CA THR A 324 -11.44 0.58 19.52
C THR A 324 -10.64 1.25 18.40
N GLY A 325 -9.32 1.04 18.35
CA GLY A 325 -8.46 1.66 17.33
C GLY A 325 -8.12 3.13 17.61
N ALA A 326 -8.26 3.60 18.86
CA ALA A 326 -7.90 4.96 19.26
C ALA A 326 -6.53 5.45 18.73
N PRO A 327 -5.42 4.68 18.78
CA PRO A 327 -4.15 5.17 18.23
C PRO A 327 -4.18 5.35 16.71
N HIS A 328 -4.86 4.46 15.98
CA HIS A 328 -4.98 4.53 14.52
C HIS A 328 -5.89 5.69 14.08
N ILE A 329 -7.02 5.89 14.75
CA ILE A 329 -7.92 7.03 14.48
C ILE A 329 -7.21 8.34 14.82
N LEU A 330 -6.44 8.38 15.91
CA LEU A 330 -5.67 9.56 16.28
C LEU A 330 -4.60 9.86 15.25
N GLU A 331 -3.95 8.84 14.68
CA GLU A 331 -2.95 9.00 13.63
C GLU A 331 -3.47 9.80 12.43
N HIS A 332 -4.68 9.47 11.97
CA HIS A 332 -5.37 10.24 10.94
C HIS A 332 -5.76 11.64 11.42
N THR A 333 -6.38 11.73 12.60
CA THR A 333 -7.03 12.97 13.07
C THR A 333 -6.02 14.09 13.37
N VAL A 334 -4.81 13.77 13.85
CA VAL A 334 -3.78 14.80 14.09
C VAL A 334 -3.29 15.46 12.80
N LEU A 335 -3.42 14.77 11.66
CA LEU A 335 -3.02 15.26 10.35
C LEU A 335 -4.11 16.09 9.64
N CYS A 336 -5.30 16.26 10.24
CA CYS A 336 -6.42 17.01 9.67
C CYS A 336 -6.32 18.54 9.87
N GLY A 337 -5.44 19.01 10.76
CA GLY A 337 -5.26 20.44 11.02
C GLY A 337 -4.61 20.72 12.36
N SER A 338 -3.86 21.82 12.44
CA SER A 338 -3.12 22.22 13.63
C SER A 338 -3.26 23.72 13.93
N LYS A 339 -2.78 24.19 15.09
CA LYS A 339 -2.91 25.60 15.48
C LYS A 339 -2.21 26.55 14.51
N LYS A 340 -1.01 26.21 14.04
CA LYS A 340 -0.24 26.98 13.06
C LYS A 340 -0.76 26.78 11.65
N TYR A 341 -1.27 25.59 11.33
CA TYR A 341 -1.82 25.23 10.03
C TYR A 341 -3.28 24.80 10.19
N PRO A 342 -4.21 25.73 10.47
CA PRO A 342 -5.62 25.41 10.74
C PRO A 342 -6.41 25.07 9.48
N VAL A 343 -5.74 25.04 8.33
CA VAL A 343 -6.32 24.54 7.09
C VAL A 343 -6.65 23.07 7.25
N ARG A 344 -7.72 22.66 6.60
CA ARG A 344 -8.15 21.27 6.58
C ARG A 344 -7.18 20.42 5.74
N ASP A 345 -6.86 19.24 6.24
CA ASP A 345 -5.95 18.26 5.63
C ASP A 345 -4.59 18.86 5.18
N PRO A 346 -3.81 19.51 6.08
CA PRO A 346 -2.47 20.01 5.74
C PRO A 346 -1.57 18.95 5.13
N PHE A 347 -1.63 17.72 5.66
CA PHE A 347 -0.83 16.59 5.21
C PHE A 347 -1.04 16.30 3.71
N TYR A 348 -2.29 16.08 3.29
CA TYR A 348 -2.62 15.82 1.88
C TYR A 348 -2.29 17.01 0.97
N LYS A 349 -2.47 18.24 1.47
CA LYS A 349 -2.08 19.43 0.71
C LYS A 349 -0.56 19.54 0.52
N MET A 350 0.23 19.08 1.49
CA MET A 350 1.68 19.08 1.39
C MET A 350 2.22 18.06 0.39
N LEU A 351 1.51 16.95 0.12
CA LEU A 351 1.90 15.99 -0.94
C LEU A 351 2.05 16.66 -2.32
N ASN A 352 1.27 17.70 -2.59
CA ASN A 352 1.33 18.46 -3.84
C ASN A 352 2.19 19.74 -3.74
N ARG A 353 2.80 20.01 -2.58
CA ARG A 353 3.57 21.23 -2.29
C ARG A 353 4.99 20.94 -1.81
N SER A 354 5.38 19.67 -1.78
CA SER A 354 6.70 19.18 -1.40
C SER A 354 7.28 18.34 -2.54
N LEU A 355 8.61 18.25 -2.60
CA LEU A 355 9.35 17.29 -3.43
C LEU A 355 9.75 16.06 -2.60
N SER A 356 8.99 15.74 -1.56
CA SER A 356 9.22 14.57 -0.71
C SER A 356 9.26 13.30 -1.54
N SER A 357 10.26 12.46 -1.31
CA SER A 357 10.28 11.08 -1.81
C SER A 357 9.33 10.18 -1.03
N TYR A 358 8.99 10.55 0.21
CA TYR A 358 8.05 9.80 1.05
C TYR A 358 7.39 10.71 2.07
N MET A 359 6.09 10.55 2.30
CA MET A 359 5.34 11.16 3.40
C MET A 359 4.29 10.16 3.85
N ASN A 360 4.29 9.79 5.13
CA ASN A 360 3.26 8.93 5.69
C ASN A 360 3.19 9.06 7.21
N ALA A 361 2.29 8.27 7.80
CA ALA A 361 2.19 8.00 9.22
C ALA A 361 1.71 6.55 9.39
N TRP A 362 2.14 5.89 10.47
CA TRP A 362 1.85 4.48 10.71
C TRP A 362 1.57 4.20 12.18
N THR A 363 0.58 3.35 12.42
CA THR A 363 0.25 2.83 13.75
C THR A 363 0.65 1.36 13.88
N SER A 364 1.58 1.07 14.78
CA SER A 364 1.94 -0.28 15.20
C SER A 364 1.08 -0.74 16.38
N SER A 365 1.36 -1.91 16.95
CA SER A 365 0.69 -2.43 18.15
C SER A 365 0.97 -1.58 19.39
N THR A 366 2.13 -0.94 19.47
CA THR A 366 2.63 -0.27 20.69
C THR A 366 3.09 1.17 20.49
N PHE A 367 3.20 1.64 19.24
CA PHE A 367 3.66 2.99 18.92
C PHE A 367 3.06 3.50 17.61
N THR A 368 3.02 4.82 17.45
CA THR A 368 2.63 5.51 16.23
C THR A 368 3.81 6.36 15.76
N MET A 369 4.14 6.30 14.47
CA MET A 369 5.31 6.97 13.88
C MET A 369 4.93 7.78 12.65
N TYR A 370 5.55 8.94 12.50
CA TYR A 370 5.28 9.93 11.46
C TYR A 370 6.54 10.27 10.65
N PRO A 371 6.92 9.44 9.67
CA PRO A 371 8.11 9.66 8.87
C PRO A 371 7.83 10.43 7.58
N PHE A 372 8.79 11.26 7.17
CA PHE A 372 8.90 11.75 5.80
C PHE A 372 10.35 11.70 5.33
N SER A 373 10.53 11.60 4.01
CA SER A 373 11.85 11.66 3.37
C SER A 373 11.87 12.64 2.21
N ILE A 374 13.00 13.30 2.03
CA ILE A 374 13.20 14.37 1.05
C ILE A 374 14.59 14.23 0.44
N PRO A 375 14.76 14.48 -0.86
CA PRO A 375 16.07 14.58 -1.49
C PRO A 375 16.99 15.58 -0.77
N ALA A 376 18.25 15.21 -0.55
CA ALA A 376 19.21 15.96 0.27
C ALA A 376 19.50 17.38 -0.24
N GLY A 377 19.26 17.65 -1.53
CA GLY A 377 19.40 18.98 -2.13
C GLY A 377 18.35 20.01 -1.68
N ASN A 378 17.20 19.58 -1.12
CA ASN A 378 16.08 20.48 -0.82
C ASN A 378 15.97 20.81 0.69
N VAL A 379 16.86 21.68 1.15
CA VAL A 379 16.94 22.10 2.57
C VAL A 379 15.73 22.93 3.01
N ALA A 380 15.06 23.64 2.10
CA ALA A 380 13.85 24.39 2.44
C ALA A 380 12.67 23.46 2.75
N ASP A 381 12.52 22.40 1.95
CA ASP A 381 11.38 21.49 2.06
C ASP A 381 11.45 20.62 3.33
N ILE A 382 12.64 20.21 3.77
CA ILE A 382 12.79 19.53 5.07
C ILE A 382 12.35 20.42 6.23
N LYS A 383 12.62 21.72 6.19
CA LYS A 383 12.15 22.66 7.21
C LYS A 383 10.63 22.85 7.14
N ASN A 384 10.08 22.91 5.94
CA ASN A 384 8.63 23.04 5.74
C ASN A 384 7.88 21.82 6.27
N LEU A 385 8.23 20.61 5.82
CA LEU A 385 7.60 19.38 6.27
C LEU A 385 7.83 19.13 7.75
N ARG A 386 9.04 19.37 8.28
CA ARG A 386 9.31 19.30 9.72
C ARG A 386 8.37 20.21 10.50
N SER A 387 8.15 21.45 10.03
CA SER A 387 7.25 22.37 10.74
C SER A 387 5.78 21.94 10.66
N VAL A 388 5.31 21.39 9.54
CA VAL A 388 3.93 20.92 9.39
C VAL A 388 3.67 19.69 10.27
N TYR A 389 4.55 18.69 10.19
CA TYR A 389 4.46 17.49 11.02
C TYR A 389 4.56 17.84 12.51
N PHE A 390 5.53 18.66 12.91
CA PHE A 390 5.70 19.01 14.31
C PHE A 390 4.44 19.67 14.89
N ASP A 391 3.87 20.65 14.20
CA ASP A 391 2.69 21.34 14.69
C ASP A 391 1.43 20.45 14.66
N ALA A 392 1.30 19.57 13.67
CA ALA A 392 0.24 18.56 13.63
C ALA A 392 0.28 17.64 14.86
N LEU A 393 1.47 17.23 15.29
CA LEU A 393 1.63 16.28 16.40
C LEU A 393 1.49 16.93 17.77
N PHE A 394 2.05 18.12 17.98
CA PHE A 394 2.08 18.77 19.29
C PHE A 394 0.97 19.82 19.50
N ASN A 395 0.36 20.31 18.42
CA ASN A 395 -0.71 21.31 18.45
C ASN A 395 -1.86 21.00 17.47
N PRO A 396 -2.39 19.75 17.41
CA PRO A 396 -3.53 19.45 16.55
C PRO A 396 -4.78 20.21 17.01
N LEU A 397 -5.67 20.49 16.07
CA LEU A 397 -6.98 21.06 16.39
C LEU A 397 -7.94 20.02 16.97
N LEU A 398 -7.78 18.74 16.59
CA LEU A 398 -8.66 17.62 16.94
C LEU A 398 -10.14 17.99 16.84
N ARG A 399 -10.60 18.54 15.71
CA ARG A 399 -12.01 18.97 15.60
C ARG A 399 -12.91 17.73 15.65
N LYS A 400 -14.06 17.83 16.34
CA LYS A 400 -15.05 16.73 16.39
C LYS A 400 -15.45 16.25 14.98
N LEU A 401 -15.60 17.17 14.02
CA LEU A 401 -15.92 16.82 12.63
C LEU A 401 -14.81 16.00 11.94
N ASP A 402 -13.54 16.27 12.25
CA ASP A 402 -12.42 15.48 11.72
C ASP A 402 -12.46 14.06 12.27
N PHE A 403 -12.73 13.91 13.57
CA PHE A 403 -12.93 12.60 14.20
C PHE A 403 -14.09 11.81 13.56
N LEU A 404 -15.23 12.46 13.31
CA LEU A 404 -16.39 11.83 12.66
C LEU A 404 -16.11 11.42 11.21
N GLN A 405 -15.18 12.11 10.54
CA GLN A 405 -14.74 11.74 9.20
C GLN A 405 -13.77 10.57 9.24
N GLU A 406 -12.66 10.74 9.95
CA GLU A 406 -11.52 9.82 9.91
C GLU A 406 -11.79 8.56 10.72
N GLY A 407 -12.40 8.67 11.89
CA GLY A 407 -12.72 7.54 12.75
C GLY A 407 -13.98 6.81 12.32
N TRP A 408 -15.10 7.21 12.90
CA TRP A 408 -16.43 6.65 12.60
C TRP A 408 -17.54 7.64 12.94
N ARG A 409 -18.69 7.46 12.29
CA ARG A 409 -19.95 8.14 12.57
C ARG A 409 -21.12 7.31 12.06
N THR A 410 -22.32 7.62 12.52
CA THR A 410 -23.56 7.15 11.90
C THR A 410 -24.05 8.15 10.86
N GLU A 411 -24.56 7.67 9.72
CA GLU A 411 -25.16 8.50 8.68
C GLU A 411 -26.46 7.82 8.19
N ILE A 412 -27.48 8.62 7.92
CA ILE A 412 -28.75 8.15 7.34
C ILE A 412 -28.63 8.19 5.82
N ASP A 413 -28.88 7.06 5.16
CA ASP A 413 -28.84 6.99 3.70
C ASP A 413 -30.10 7.56 3.03
N GLU A 414 -30.09 7.63 1.70
CA GLU A 414 -31.22 8.15 0.90
C GLU A 414 -32.53 7.35 1.12
N HIS A 415 -32.43 6.13 1.66
CA HIS A 415 -33.55 5.25 1.96
C HIS A 415 -34.02 5.35 3.43
N GLY A 416 -33.42 6.24 4.22
CA GLY A 416 -33.76 6.44 5.63
C GLY A 416 -33.15 5.40 6.58
N SER A 417 -32.22 4.58 6.12
CA SER A 417 -31.55 3.56 6.93
C SER A 417 -30.23 4.07 7.52
N LEU A 418 -29.98 3.74 8.78
CA LEU A 418 -28.77 4.12 9.50
C LEU A 418 -27.60 3.22 9.09
N LYS A 419 -26.44 3.81 8.79
CA LYS A 419 -25.20 3.09 8.44
C LYS A 419 -23.99 3.71 9.14
N PHE A 420 -23.00 2.88 9.44
CA PHE A 420 -21.68 3.38 9.85
C PHE A 420 -20.89 3.90 8.64
N LYS A 421 -20.16 4.99 8.85
CA LYS A 421 -19.19 5.54 7.91
C LYS A 421 -17.96 6.04 8.67
N GLY A 422 -16.81 6.04 8.01
CA GLY A 422 -15.54 6.52 8.56
C GLY A 422 -14.39 6.06 7.68
N VAL A 423 -13.27 6.76 7.67
CA VAL A 423 -12.10 6.35 6.89
C VAL A 423 -11.49 5.08 7.50
N VAL A 424 -11.07 5.15 8.76
CA VAL A 424 -10.47 4.03 9.51
C VAL A 424 -11.48 2.90 9.69
N TYR A 425 -12.76 3.19 9.96
CA TYR A 425 -13.78 2.15 10.04
C TYR A 425 -13.85 1.29 8.77
N ASN A 426 -13.87 1.93 7.59
CA ASN A 426 -13.91 1.21 6.32
C ASN A 426 -12.58 0.54 5.97
N GLU A 427 -11.45 1.15 6.35
CA GLU A 427 -10.13 0.54 6.18
C GLU A 427 -10.03 -0.76 6.97
N MET A 428 -10.38 -0.74 8.24
CA MET A 428 -10.33 -1.92 9.10
C MET A 428 -11.37 -2.96 8.68
N LYS A 429 -12.54 -2.55 8.18
CA LYS A 429 -13.49 -3.49 7.56
C LYS A 429 -12.90 -4.17 6.33
N GLY A 430 -12.09 -3.47 5.55
CA GLY A 430 -11.31 -4.04 4.44
C GLY A 430 -10.24 -5.02 4.93
N ALA A 431 -9.45 -4.63 5.94
CA ALA A 431 -8.44 -5.52 6.54
C ALA A 431 -9.05 -6.80 7.11
N PHE A 432 -10.21 -6.71 7.77
CA PHE A 432 -10.93 -7.86 8.32
C PHE A 432 -11.67 -8.71 7.26
N SER A 433 -11.57 -8.35 5.98
CA SER A 433 -12.01 -9.19 4.86
C SER A 433 -10.88 -10.05 4.28
N ASP A 434 -9.62 -9.69 4.55
CA ASP A 434 -8.45 -10.47 4.16
C ASP A 434 -8.14 -11.53 5.24
N ALA A 435 -7.97 -12.77 4.81
CA ALA A 435 -7.81 -13.88 5.74
C ALA A 435 -6.44 -13.89 6.44
N ASP A 436 -5.38 -13.37 5.83
CA ASP A 436 -4.06 -13.32 6.46
C ASP A 436 -3.99 -12.21 7.52
N ASP A 437 -4.63 -11.08 7.26
CA ASP A 437 -4.78 -9.99 8.23
C ASP A 437 -5.61 -10.44 9.45
N VAL A 438 -6.74 -11.11 9.22
CA VAL A 438 -7.58 -11.68 10.29
C VAL A 438 -6.81 -12.74 11.08
N PHE A 439 -6.08 -13.62 10.39
CA PHE A 439 -5.25 -14.65 11.02
C PHE A 439 -4.19 -14.03 11.93
N SER A 440 -3.44 -13.05 11.42
CA SER A 440 -2.36 -12.38 12.15
C SER A 440 -2.88 -11.62 13.36
N SER A 441 -4.00 -10.90 13.22
CA SER A 441 -4.65 -10.18 14.31
C SER A 441 -5.12 -11.13 15.42
N LYS A 442 -5.84 -12.20 15.05
CA LYS A 442 -6.35 -13.17 16.03
C LYS A 442 -5.24 -13.98 16.69
N LEU A 443 -4.21 -14.36 15.94
CA LEU A 443 -3.01 -14.98 16.50
C LEU A 443 -2.37 -14.04 17.52
N PHE A 444 -2.10 -12.78 17.15
CA PHE A 444 -1.48 -11.79 18.02
C PHE A 444 -2.26 -11.59 19.33
N ARG A 445 -3.59 -11.47 19.26
CA ARG A 445 -4.47 -11.35 20.45
C ARG A 445 -4.53 -12.63 21.29
N SER A 446 -4.31 -13.79 20.67
CA SER A 446 -4.30 -15.08 21.35
C SER A 446 -2.97 -15.38 22.06
N LEU A 447 -1.87 -14.77 21.60
CA LEU A 447 -0.55 -14.94 22.20
C LEU A 447 -0.50 -14.43 23.65
N LEU A 448 -1.09 -13.26 23.91
CA LEU A 448 -1.15 -12.66 25.25
C LEU A 448 -2.51 -11.98 25.47
N PRO A 449 -3.19 -12.17 26.62
CA PRO A 449 -4.48 -11.55 26.92
C PRO A 449 -4.47 -10.01 26.91
N GLU A 450 -3.31 -9.41 27.15
CA GLU A 450 -3.10 -7.97 27.17
C GLU A 450 -3.06 -7.35 25.78
N ASN A 451 -2.73 -8.13 24.74
CA ASN A 451 -2.63 -7.64 23.38
C ASN A 451 -3.99 -7.12 22.89
N LYS A 452 -4.05 -5.84 22.53
CA LYS A 452 -5.22 -5.21 21.93
C LYS A 452 -4.97 -4.91 20.45
N GLU A 453 -6.07 -4.82 19.71
CA GLU A 453 -6.06 -4.44 18.29
C GLU A 453 -5.91 -2.92 18.16
N SER A 454 -4.68 -2.46 17.90
CA SER A 454 -4.37 -1.04 17.75
C SER A 454 -4.96 -0.42 16.48
N GLY A 455 -5.18 -1.22 15.43
CA GLY A 455 -5.82 -0.77 14.20
C GLY A 455 -7.31 -0.47 14.38
N GLY A 456 -7.95 -1.16 15.33
CA GLY A 456 -9.39 -1.10 15.62
C GLY A 456 -10.16 -2.30 15.07
N ASP A 457 -10.87 -2.99 15.96
CA ASP A 457 -11.83 -4.03 15.59
C ASP A 457 -13.12 -3.35 15.08
N PRO A 458 -13.59 -3.59 13.84
CA PRO A 458 -14.77 -2.93 13.29
C PRO A 458 -16.01 -3.00 14.18
N ALA A 459 -16.18 -4.08 14.97
CA ALA A 459 -17.30 -4.19 15.91
C ALA A 459 -17.18 -3.25 17.13
N LEU A 460 -15.95 -2.86 17.48
CA LEU A 460 -15.62 -2.06 18.67
C LEU A 460 -15.24 -0.61 18.35
N ILE A 461 -14.81 -0.29 17.12
CA ILE A 461 -14.56 1.09 16.67
C ILE A 461 -15.75 2.02 17.02
N PRO A 462 -17.03 1.63 16.81
CA PRO A 462 -18.18 2.47 17.16
C PRO A 462 -18.39 2.76 18.65
N HIS A 463 -17.55 2.22 19.53
CA HIS A 463 -17.58 2.53 20.97
C HIS A 463 -16.58 3.64 21.35
N LEU A 464 -15.68 4.04 20.44
CA LEU A 464 -14.77 5.15 20.70
C LEU A 464 -15.52 6.47 20.71
N THR A 465 -15.44 7.21 21.82
CA THR A 465 -15.96 8.57 21.92
C THR A 465 -14.89 9.60 21.55
N TYR A 466 -15.34 10.79 21.15
CA TYR A 466 -14.44 11.91 20.87
C TYR A 466 -13.61 12.30 22.11
N GLU A 467 -14.24 12.30 23.29
CA GLU A 467 -13.59 12.63 24.56
C GLU A 467 -12.48 11.62 24.89
N ASN A 468 -12.72 10.33 24.63
CA ASN A 468 -11.71 9.28 24.83
C ASN A 468 -10.54 9.43 23.86
N LEU A 469 -10.79 9.81 22.60
CA LEU A 469 -9.72 10.12 21.64
C LEU A 469 -8.86 11.30 22.13
N VAL A 470 -9.48 12.38 22.59
CA VAL A 470 -8.77 13.56 23.10
C VAL A 470 -7.99 13.23 24.37
N ALA A 471 -8.57 12.44 25.28
CA ALA A 471 -7.87 11.96 26.47
C ALA A 471 -6.65 11.08 26.10
N PHE A 472 -6.82 10.19 25.12
CA PHE A 472 -5.72 9.36 24.61
C PHE A 472 -4.59 10.21 24.00
N TYR A 473 -4.93 11.25 23.24
CA TYR A 473 -3.96 12.23 22.74
C TYR A 473 -3.17 12.91 23.87
N GLN A 474 -3.87 13.48 24.86
CA GLN A 474 -3.24 14.19 25.98
C GLN A 474 -2.29 13.29 26.78
N ASN A 475 -2.62 12.01 26.87
CA ASN A 475 -1.87 10.99 27.58
C ASN A 475 -0.60 10.55 26.80
N CYS A 476 -0.70 10.35 25.49
CA CYS A 476 0.37 9.73 24.69
C CYS A 476 1.27 10.73 23.95
N TYR A 477 0.76 11.90 23.51
CA TYR A 477 1.47 12.85 22.62
C TYR A 477 2.20 13.96 23.36
N HIS A 478 2.47 13.77 24.66
CA HIS A 478 3.27 14.70 25.44
C HIS A 478 4.75 14.68 24.97
N PRO A 479 5.46 15.83 24.91
CA PRO A 479 6.86 15.89 24.50
C PRO A 479 7.79 14.92 25.24
N SER A 480 7.56 14.65 26.53
CA SER A 480 8.35 13.68 27.30
C SER A 480 8.27 12.25 26.77
N ASN A 481 7.22 11.91 26.03
CA ASN A 481 7.00 10.60 25.44
C ASN A 481 7.46 10.54 23.95
N ALA A 482 7.99 11.64 23.41
CA ALA A 482 8.38 11.72 22.00
C ALA A 482 9.78 11.15 21.72
N TYR A 483 9.87 10.39 20.64
CA TYR A 483 11.10 9.85 20.06
C TYR A 483 11.32 10.47 18.69
N PHE A 484 12.39 11.22 18.53
CA PHE A 484 12.78 11.84 17.26
C PHE A 484 13.89 11.03 16.59
N LEU A 485 13.82 10.87 15.28
CA LEU A 485 14.89 10.29 14.49
C LEU A 485 15.15 11.12 13.24
N ALA A 486 16.41 11.47 13.00
CA ALA A 486 16.87 12.09 11.78
C ALA A 486 17.94 11.23 11.11
N TYR A 487 17.90 11.14 9.78
CA TYR A 487 18.87 10.44 8.96
C TYR A 487 19.29 11.31 7.79
N GLY A 488 20.58 11.25 7.43
CA GLY A 488 21.11 11.82 6.20
C GLY A 488 22.17 12.89 6.45
N THR A 489 22.18 13.90 5.59
CA THR A 489 23.21 14.96 5.56
C THR A 489 22.75 16.28 6.18
N HIS A 490 21.46 16.43 6.47
CA HIS A 490 20.94 17.66 7.07
C HIS A 490 21.58 17.91 8.45
N PRO A 491 22.01 19.15 8.77
CA PRO A 491 22.68 19.44 10.03
C PRO A 491 21.82 19.11 11.26
N LEU A 492 22.43 18.43 12.24
CA LEU A 492 21.78 18.06 13.50
C LEU A 492 21.31 19.30 14.27
N GLU A 493 22.17 20.32 14.36
CA GLU A 493 21.92 21.54 15.12
C GLU A 493 20.65 22.26 14.65
N ASP A 494 20.34 22.21 13.34
CA ASP A 494 19.13 22.81 12.78
C ASP A 494 17.85 22.07 13.23
N HIS A 495 17.89 20.74 13.41
CA HIS A 495 16.79 19.99 14.00
C HIS A 495 16.63 20.32 15.49
N LEU A 496 17.73 20.29 16.24
CA LEU A 496 17.71 20.50 17.69
C LEU A 496 17.25 21.91 18.06
N LEU A 497 17.78 22.93 17.39
CA LEU A 497 17.39 24.32 17.59
C LEU A 497 15.88 24.51 17.35
N PHE A 498 15.38 24.01 16.22
CA PHE A 498 13.96 24.11 15.88
C PHE A 498 13.08 23.48 16.95
N ILE A 499 13.36 22.25 17.38
CA ILE A 499 12.53 21.55 18.37
C ILE A 499 12.57 22.27 19.72
N SER A 500 13.76 22.70 20.17
CA SER A 500 13.92 23.40 21.45
C SER A 500 13.20 24.74 21.50
N GLU A 501 13.19 25.50 20.39
CA GLU A 501 12.42 26.74 20.28
C GLU A 501 10.92 26.47 20.43
N GLN A 502 10.39 25.41 19.79
CA GLN A 502 8.99 25.04 19.91
C GLN A 502 8.62 24.57 21.34
N PHE A 503 9.50 23.81 21.99
CA PHE A 503 9.30 23.38 23.38
C PHE A 503 9.44 24.51 24.40
N SER A 504 10.20 25.56 24.08
CA SER A 504 10.31 26.75 24.94
C SER A 504 9.08 27.65 24.82
N ALA A 505 8.52 27.76 23.61
CA ALA A 505 7.33 28.57 23.32
C ALA A 505 6.04 27.95 23.88
N SER A 506 5.99 26.62 23.96
CA SER A 506 4.92 25.90 24.62
C SER A 506 5.27 25.80 26.11
N SER A 507 4.40 26.28 27.00
CA SER A 507 4.61 26.23 28.46
C SER A 507 4.49 24.80 29.03
N VAL A 508 5.28 23.87 28.49
CA VAL A 508 5.34 22.45 28.85
C VAL A 508 6.24 22.32 30.07
N CYS A 509 5.68 22.69 31.22
CA CYS A 509 6.32 22.58 32.52
C CYS A 509 5.66 21.47 33.32
N ARG A 510 5.79 20.22 32.86
CA ARG A 510 5.91 19.04 33.74
C ARG A 510 6.11 17.79 32.88
N PRO A 511 7.05 16.89 33.23
CA PRO A 511 6.99 15.53 32.74
C PRO A 511 5.69 14.93 33.26
N VAL A 512 4.70 14.72 32.38
CA VAL A 512 3.73 13.66 32.66
C VAL A 512 4.56 12.39 32.69
N LEU A 513 4.57 11.72 33.85
CA LEU A 513 5.03 10.34 33.94
C LEU A 513 4.19 9.57 32.92
N ALA A 514 4.73 9.35 31.74
CA ALA A 514 4.19 8.39 30.80
C ALA A 514 4.45 7.01 31.43
N ASN A 515 3.63 6.63 32.40
CA ASN A 515 3.50 5.25 32.87
C ASN A 515 2.63 4.44 31.88
N ILE A 516 2.39 4.94 30.68
CA ILE A 516 1.58 4.27 29.67
C ILE A 516 2.50 3.29 28.93
N GLY A 517 2.40 2.03 29.32
CA GLY A 517 3.10 0.91 28.70
C GLY A 517 4.10 0.15 29.58
N LYS A 518 4.31 0.56 30.84
CA LYS A 518 5.13 -0.20 31.80
C LYS A 518 4.33 -0.95 32.86
N GLU A 519 3.13 -0.46 33.19
CA GLU A 519 2.24 -1.09 34.15
C GLU A 519 1.26 -2.00 33.39
N GLY A 520 1.61 -3.27 33.26
CA GLY A 520 0.76 -4.26 32.62
C GLY A 520 1.56 -5.45 32.12
N ILE A 521 2.64 -5.20 31.37
CA ILE A 521 3.32 -6.23 30.60
C ILE A 521 4.05 -7.21 31.51
N THR A 522 3.38 -8.32 31.80
CA THR A 522 3.98 -9.49 32.41
C THR A 522 5.11 -10.03 31.52
N GLY A 523 6.18 -10.52 32.14
CA GLY A 523 7.25 -11.22 31.42
C GLY A 523 6.72 -12.50 30.75
N LEU A 524 7.61 -13.41 30.37
CA LEU A 524 7.15 -14.72 29.89
C LEU A 524 6.22 -15.36 30.92
N PRO A 525 5.05 -15.93 30.53
CA PRO A 525 4.11 -16.50 31.48
C PRO A 525 4.76 -17.60 32.32
N ASP A 526 4.76 -17.42 33.65
CA ASP A 526 5.35 -18.38 34.60
C ASP A 526 4.45 -19.59 34.83
N ASN A 527 3.14 -19.43 34.66
CA ASN A 527 2.18 -20.53 34.77
C ASN A 527 2.22 -21.41 33.51
N LEU A 528 2.97 -22.50 33.58
CA LEU A 528 3.11 -23.47 32.48
C LEU A 528 1.90 -24.40 32.34
N ASP A 529 1.01 -24.48 33.34
CA ASP A 529 -0.17 -25.38 33.31
C ASP A 529 -1.18 -24.98 32.23
N GLU A 530 -1.13 -23.72 31.79
CA GLU A 530 -1.98 -23.24 30.69
C GLU A 530 -1.50 -23.68 29.31
N PHE A 531 -0.34 -24.36 29.20
CA PHE A 531 0.25 -24.75 27.91
C PHE A 531 0.38 -26.27 27.75
N PRO A 532 0.27 -26.80 26.52
CA PRO A 532 0.03 -26.09 25.26
C PRO A 532 -1.42 -25.58 25.12
N LYS A 533 -1.60 -24.39 24.55
CA LYS A 533 -2.93 -23.84 24.23
C LYS A 533 -3.35 -24.24 22.83
N ASN A 534 -4.52 -24.85 22.70
CA ASN A 534 -5.15 -25.10 21.41
C ASN A 534 -6.29 -24.09 21.20
N ILE A 535 -6.18 -23.25 20.19
CA ILE A 535 -7.13 -22.16 19.93
C ILE A 535 -7.61 -22.30 18.49
N CYS A 536 -8.93 -22.39 18.32
CA CYS A 536 -9.58 -22.38 17.03
C CYS A 536 -10.38 -21.09 16.85
N ALA A 537 -10.22 -20.44 15.71
CA ALA A 537 -10.96 -19.24 15.34
C ALA A 537 -11.58 -19.39 13.94
N SER A 538 -12.62 -18.61 13.64
CA SER A 538 -13.15 -18.50 12.28
C SER A 538 -12.52 -17.33 11.53
N GLY A 539 -12.42 -17.42 10.21
CA GLY A 539 -11.93 -16.36 9.33
C GLY A 539 -12.70 -16.31 8.01
N PRO A 540 -12.46 -15.27 7.19
CA PRO A 540 -13.11 -15.14 5.90
C PRO A 540 -12.62 -16.22 4.92
N CYS A 541 -13.52 -16.63 4.04
CA CYS A 541 -13.23 -17.52 2.92
C CYS A 541 -12.88 -16.70 1.68
N ASP A 542 -11.84 -17.10 0.94
CA ASP A 542 -11.52 -16.56 -0.39
C ASP A 542 -12.54 -17.10 -1.40
N PRO A 543 -13.36 -16.24 -2.04
CA PRO A 543 -14.33 -16.67 -3.04
C PRO A 543 -13.72 -17.33 -4.29
N LEU A 544 -12.44 -17.08 -4.57
CA LEU A 544 -11.70 -17.65 -5.70
C LEU A 544 -10.74 -18.78 -5.28
N GLY A 545 -10.71 -19.11 -3.99
CA GLY A 545 -9.83 -20.12 -3.42
C GLY A 545 -10.33 -21.56 -3.60
N LEU A 546 -9.73 -22.48 -2.83
CA LEU A 546 -10.11 -23.90 -2.77
C LEU A 546 -11.50 -24.09 -2.15
N GLU A 547 -11.95 -25.32 -1.96
CA GLU A 547 -13.14 -25.56 -1.14
C GLU A 547 -12.93 -25.01 0.28
N PRO A 548 -13.96 -24.49 0.97
CA PRO A 548 -13.81 -23.81 2.27
C PRO A 548 -13.05 -24.65 3.31
N ASP A 549 -13.28 -25.96 3.33
CA ASP A 549 -12.61 -26.87 4.25
C ASP A 549 -11.09 -26.94 4.04
N TYR A 550 -10.57 -26.62 2.83
CA TYR A 550 -9.14 -26.58 2.53
C TYR A 550 -8.58 -25.16 2.39
N GLN A 551 -9.28 -24.16 2.94
CA GLN A 551 -8.77 -22.79 3.06
C GLN A 551 -8.37 -22.44 4.50
N GLY A 552 -8.41 -23.42 5.41
CA GLY A 552 -7.98 -23.22 6.79
C GLY A 552 -6.48 -22.95 6.90
N ARG A 553 -6.11 -22.34 8.02
CA ARG A 553 -4.72 -22.05 8.38
C ARG A 553 -4.41 -22.67 9.73
N TYR A 554 -3.20 -23.18 9.88
CA TYR A 554 -2.73 -23.75 11.14
C TYR A 554 -1.31 -23.30 11.42
N ILE A 555 -1.02 -22.93 12.67
CA ILE A 555 0.34 -22.57 13.12
C ILE A 555 0.61 -23.14 14.51
N LYS A 556 1.79 -23.70 14.67
CA LYS A 556 2.40 -24.00 15.97
C LYS A 556 3.37 -22.87 16.30
N SER A 557 3.10 -22.12 17.37
CA SER A 557 3.85 -20.94 17.76
C SER A 557 4.42 -21.10 19.17
N TRP A 558 5.70 -20.80 19.34
CA TRP A 558 6.42 -20.83 20.60
C TRP A 558 6.66 -19.40 21.10
N LEU A 559 6.35 -19.12 22.37
CA LEU A 559 6.84 -17.93 23.05
C LEU A 559 8.30 -18.19 23.45
N THR A 560 9.23 -17.41 22.89
CA THR A 560 10.67 -17.72 22.94
C THR A 560 11.41 -16.94 24.01
N ASN A 561 11.58 -15.64 23.83
CA ASN A 561 12.33 -14.78 24.74
C ASN A 561 11.64 -13.43 24.96
N ASP A 562 11.92 -12.82 26.11
CA ASP A 562 11.59 -11.43 26.39
C ASP A 562 12.77 -10.55 25.95
N LEU A 563 12.53 -9.65 24.99
CA LEU A 563 13.58 -8.79 24.46
C LEU A 563 14.08 -7.76 25.48
N SER A 564 13.28 -7.45 26.50
CA SER A 564 13.62 -6.53 27.59
C SER A 564 13.68 -7.20 28.95
N ASP A 565 14.02 -8.49 28.97
CA ASP A 565 14.29 -9.25 30.19
C ASP A 565 15.30 -8.48 31.07
N PRO A 566 14.93 -8.06 32.29
CA PRO A 566 15.84 -7.35 33.20
C PRO A 566 17.03 -8.20 33.67
N SER A 567 16.92 -9.53 33.60
CA SER A 567 17.96 -10.47 34.02
C SER A 567 19.06 -10.67 32.97
N LEU A 568 18.78 -10.34 31.70
CA LEU A 568 19.74 -10.40 30.60
C LEU A 568 20.26 -9.00 30.26
N CYS A 569 21.51 -8.92 29.81
CA CYS A 569 21.97 -7.67 29.22
C CYS A 569 21.25 -7.46 27.89
N THR A 570 20.83 -6.23 27.58
CA THR A 570 20.17 -5.89 26.30
C THR A 570 20.97 -6.37 25.07
N LYS A 571 22.31 -6.42 25.17
CA LYS A 571 23.17 -6.94 24.11
C LYS A 571 22.94 -8.42 23.84
N GLU A 572 22.82 -9.21 24.90
CA GLU A 572 22.57 -10.67 24.84
C GLU A 572 21.18 -10.97 24.31
N SER A 573 20.15 -10.24 24.77
CA SER A 573 18.77 -10.40 24.27
C SER A 573 18.68 -10.11 22.77
N LEU A 574 19.36 -9.07 22.30
CA LEU A 574 19.41 -8.74 20.88
C LEU A 574 20.26 -9.75 20.09
N GLN A 575 21.30 -10.35 20.69
CA GLN A 575 22.09 -11.41 20.04
C GLN A 575 21.25 -12.65 19.86
N LEU A 576 20.54 -13.08 20.90
CA LEU A 576 19.63 -14.21 20.85
C LEU A 576 18.53 -14.00 19.80
N ALA A 577 17.97 -12.80 19.71
CA ALA A 577 16.98 -12.47 18.68
C ALA A 577 17.55 -12.59 17.25
N PHE A 578 18.79 -12.15 17.05
CA PHE A 578 19.50 -12.31 15.78
C PHE A 578 19.76 -13.79 15.44
N ASP A 579 20.15 -14.58 16.43
CA ASP A 579 20.43 -16.01 16.27
C ASP A 579 19.16 -16.82 15.97
N LEU A 580 18.05 -16.53 16.66
CA LEU A 580 16.75 -17.16 16.41
C LEU A 580 16.15 -16.74 15.06
N SER A 581 16.34 -15.48 14.64
CA SER A 581 15.98 -15.03 13.30
C SER A 581 16.79 -15.77 12.21
N SER A 582 18.09 -15.95 12.44
CA SER A 582 18.95 -16.74 11.54
C SER A 582 18.51 -18.21 11.47
N LEU A 583 18.16 -18.79 12.63
CA LEU A 583 17.61 -20.14 12.71
C LEU A 583 16.28 -20.28 11.95
N SER A 584 15.39 -19.29 12.05
CA SER A 584 14.14 -19.23 11.29
C SER A 584 14.40 -19.33 9.79
N SER A 585 15.32 -18.53 9.26
CA SER A 585 15.69 -18.59 7.84
C SER A 585 16.30 -19.94 7.46
N LEU A 586 17.14 -20.54 8.31
CA LEU A 586 17.69 -21.87 8.05
C LEU A 586 16.60 -22.96 7.99
N LEU A 587 15.56 -22.86 8.81
CA LEU A 587 14.48 -23.83 8.89
C LEU A 587 13.45 -23.69 7.76
N LEU A 588 13.08 -22.46 7.40
CA LEU A 588 11.94 -22.17 6.52
C LEU A 588 12.35 -21.73 5.11
N ASP A 589 13.40 -20.92 4.96
CA ASP A 589 13.60 -20.18 3.70
C ASP A 589 14.10 -21.05 2.54
N GLY A 590 13.32 -21.02 1.46
CA GLY A 590 13.60 -21.66 0.18
C GLY A 590 13.33 -23.17 0.15
N PRO A 591 13.22 -23.76 -1.05
CA PRO A 591 12.80 -25.15 -1.24
C PRO A 591 13.80 -26.19 -0.73
N SER A 592 15.03 -25.77 -0.41
CA SER A 592 16.03 -26.65 0.17
C SER A 592 15.94 -26.78 1.69
N SER A 593 15.12 -25.94 2.34
CA SER A 593 14.95 -25.90 3.80
C SER A 593 14.27 -27.18 4.31
N PRO A 594 14.59 -27.60 5.55
CA PRO A 594 14.03 -28.82 6.11
C PRO A 594 12.50 -28.73 6.27
N MET A 595 11.97 -27.58 6.70
CA MET A 595 10.53 -27.42 6.86
C MET A 595 9.80 -27.35 5.53
N TYR A 596 10.43 -26.80 4.48
CA TYR A 596 9.80 -26.76 3.15
C TYR A 596 9.63 -28.16 2.61
N LYS A 597 10.68 -28.99 2.70
CA LYS A 597 10.61 -30.39 2.28
C LYS A 597 9.60 -31.20 3.07
N ALA A 598 9.55 -31.00 4.38
CA ALA A 598 8.67 -31.78 5.26
C ALA A 598 7.19 -31.39 5.10
N LEU A 599 6.91 -30.08 4.98
CA LEU A 599 5.55 -29.57 5.02
C LEU A 599 4.96 -29.29 3.63
N ILE A 600 5.72 -28.60 2.77
CA ILE A 600 5.27 -28.19 1.44
C ILE A 600 5.44 -29.34 0.44
N ASP A 601 6.67 -29.86 0.26
CA ASP A 601 6.90 -31.01 -0.63
C ASP A 601 6.25 -32.30 -0.10
N GLY A 602 6.05 -32.38 1.22
CA GLY A 602 5.28 -33.43 1.88
C GLY A 602 3.78 -33.41 1.57
N GLY A 603 3.27 -32.37 0.90
CA GLY A 603 1.87 -32.27 0.48
C GLY A 603 0.89 -32.02 1.62
N LEU A 604 1.36 -31.52 2.78
CA LEU A 604 0.53 -31.21 3.94
C LEU A 604 -0.19 -29.85 3.81
N SER A 605 0.15 -29.07 2.79
CA SER A 605 -0.57 -27.85 2.40
C SER A 605 -1.11 -28.02 0.98
N ARG A 606 -2.40 -27.70 0.77
CA ARG A 606 -3.02 -27.75 -0.56
C ARG A 606 -2.64 -26.54 -1.42
N THR A 607 -2.32 -25.41 -0.80
CA THR A 607 -1.84 -24.21 -1.51
C THR A 607 -0.34 -24.25 -1.77
N GLY A 608 0.40 -25.07 -1.00
CA GLY A 608 1.86 -25.10 -1.04
C GLY A 608 2.50 -23.87 -0.40
N GLU A 609 1.78 -23.24 0.54
CA GLU A 609 2.19 -21.96 1.14
C GLU A 609 2.21 -22.05 2.67
N TYR A 610 3.18 -21.37 3.27
CA TYR A 610 3.16 -21.08 4.70
C TYR A 610 2.09 -20.03 5.02
N CYS A 611 1.49 -20.13 6.19
CA CYS A 611 0.86 -18.95 6.80
C CYS A 611 1.97 -18.05 7.40
N PRO A 612 1.70 -16.82 7.88
CA PRO A 612 2.72 -15.94 8.47
C PRO A 612 3.56 -16.63 9.56
N SER A 613 4.72 -17.17 9.16
CA SER A 613 5.59 -18.06 9.93
C SER A 613 6.99 -17.46 10.07
N GLY A 614 7.74 -17.95 11.04
CA GLY A 614 9.11 -17.56 11.35
C GLY A 614 9.23 -16.89 12.72
N TYR A 615 10.41 -16.30 12.96
CA TYR A 615 10.70 -15.57 14.19
C TYR A 615 10.22 -14.11 14.10
N ASN A 616 9.29 -13.73 14.98
CA ASN A 616 8.78 -12.38 15.13
C ASN A 616 9.27 -11.77 16.44
N SER A 617 10.08 -10.71 16.33
CA SER A 617 10.58 -9.90 17.47
C SER A 617 10.17 -8.42 17.35
N TYR A 618 9.31 -8.11 16.38
CA TYR A 618 9.00 -6.75 15.99
C TYR A 618 7.64 -6.30 16.55
N SER A 619 6.64 -7.19 16.53
CA SER A 619 5.26 -6.85 16.88
C SER A 619 4.99 -6.72 18.39
N SER A 620 5.89 -7.24 19.22
CA SER A 620 5.74 -7.27 20.68
C SER A 620 7.09 -7.38 21.38
N ARG A 621 7.11 -7.05 22.68
CA ARG A 621 8.24 -7.27 23.58
C ARG A 621 8.62 -8.75 23.70
N LEU A 622 7.60 -9.62 23.80
CA LEU A 622 7.79 -11.07 23.77
C LEU A 622 7.90 -11.54 22.33
N ALA A 623 9.00 -12.21 22.01
CA ALA A 623 9.26 -12.73 20.68
C ALA A 623 8.62 -14.11 20.50
N THR A 624 8.14 -14.39 19.30
CA THR A 624 7.50 -15.66 18.95
C THR A 624 8.21 -16.34 17.80
N PHE A 625 8.25 -17.66 17.80
CA PHE A 625 8.68 -18.46 16.67
C PHE A 625 7.47 -19.27 16.19
N GLY A 626 7.01 -19.07 14.96
CA GLY A 626 5.86 -19.78 14.40
C GLY A 626 6.22 -20.66 13.22
N ILE A 627 5.64 -21.86 13.12
CA ILE A 627 5.71 -22.70 11.93
C ILE A 627 4.28 -23.16 11.60
N GLY A 628 3.79 -22.78 10.41
CA GLY A 628 2.41 -23.05 10.04
C GLY A 628 2.15 -23.01 8.56
N LEU A 629 1.05 -23.63 8.16
CA LEU A 629 0.63 -23.81 6.78
C LEU A 629 -0.72 -23.14 6.51
N SER A 630 -0.85 -22.65 5.28
CA SER A 630 -2.13 -22.28 4.69
C SER A 630 -2.67 -23.44 3.86
N GLY A 631 -3.98 -23.46 3.63
CA GLY A 631 -4.60 -24.48 2.78
C GLY A 631 -4.75 -25.84 3.46
N VAL A 632 -5.08 -25.84 4.75
CA VAL A 632 -5.16 -27.04 5.62
C VAL A 632 -6.62 -27.28 6.02
N ASN A 633 -7.02 -28.55 6.12
CA ASN A 633 -8.29 -28.91 6.73
C ASN A 633 -8.23 -28.92 8.25
N VAL A 634 -8.54 -27.76 8.84
CA VAL A 634 -8.54 -27.54 10.30
C VAL A 634 -9.57 -28.41 11.04
N LYS A 635 -10.62 -28.90 10.37
CA LYS A 635 -11.62 -29.79 10.99
C LYS A 635 -11.13 -31.23 11.10
N SER A 636 -10.08 -31.60 10.36
CA SER A 636 -9.48 -32.92 10.39
C SER A 636 -8.40 -32.98 11.47
N ASN A 637 -8.70 -33.61 12.60
CA ASN A 637 -7.70 -33.85 13.65
C ASN A 637 -6.51 -34.66 13.12
N GLU A 638 -6.73 -35.62 12.23
CA GLU A 638 -5.68 -36.43 11.61
C GLU A 638 -4.68 -35.56 10.81
N GLU A 639 -5.18 -34.56 10.08
CA GLU A 639 -4.33 -33.66 9.29
C GLU A 639 -3.52 -32.72 10.18
N LEU A 640 -4.14 -32.18 11.24
CA LEU A 640 -3.44 -31.35 12.23
C LEU A 640 -2.39 -32.14 13.02
N GLU A 641 -2.68 -33.38 13.38
CA GLU A 641 -1.72 -34.29 14.02
C GLU A 641 -0.57 -34.63 13.07
N ALA A 642 -0.84 -34.87 11.78
CA ALA A 642 0.17 -35.10 10.77
C ALA A 642 1.11 -33.88 10.61
N ILE A 643 0.56 -32.66 10.58
CA ILE A 643 1.36 -31.43 10.54
C ILE A 643 2.21 -31.29 11.80
N ASN A 644 1.63 -31.49 12.98
CA ASN A 644 2.37 -31.43 14.24
C ASN A 644 3.51 -32.45 14.32
N LEU A 645 3.25 -33.67 13.85
CA LEU A 645 4.24 -34.74 13.79
C LEU A 645 5.34 -34.39 12.79
N ALA A 646 4.99 -33.87 11.61
CA ALA A 646 5.95 -33.44 10.60
C ALA A 646 6.85 -32.30 11.12
N ILE A 647 6.28 -31.30 11.80
CA ILE A 647 7.04 -30.22 12.44
C ILE A 647 7.99 -30.80 13.49
N THR A 648 7.49 -31.62 14.42
CA THR A 648 8.26 -32.13 15.55
C THR A 648 9.38 -33.07 15.09
N SER A 649 9.06 -34.03 14.22
CA SER A 649 10.06 -34.96 13.65
C SER A 649 11.13 -34.26 12.82
N THR A 650 10.77 -33.17 12.12
CA THR A 650 11.75 -32.36 11.39
C THR A 650 12.66 -31.61 12.34
N LEU A 651 12.12 -31.03 13.42
CA LEU A 651 12.94 -30.38 14.45
C LEU A 651 13.89 -31.37 15.13
N GLU A 652 13.43 -32.58 15.47
CA GLU A 652 14.27 -33.64 16.05
C GLU A 652 15.36 -34.11 15.06
N ALA A 653 15.03 -34.27 13.78
CA ALA A 653 16.00 -34.63 12.76
C ALA A 653 17.08 -33.55 12.58
N VAL A 654 16.68 -32.27 12.56
CA VAL A 654 17.63 -31.14 12.45
C VAL A 654 18.43 -30.96 13.74
N GLU A 655 17.87 -31.23 14.91
CA GLU A 655 18.59 -31.22 16.18
C GLU A 655 19.65 -32.32 16.23
N ARG A 656 19.37 -33.51 15.69
CA ARG A 656 20.35 -34.61 15.58
C ARG A 656 21.41 -34.34 14.51
N ASP A 657 20.99 -34.03 13.29
CA ASP A 657 21.84 -34.04 12.09
C ASP A 657 22.51 -32.67 11.84
N GLY A 658 21.95 -31.59 12.38
CA GLY A 658 22.39 -30.21 12.16
C GLY A 658 22.10 -29.67 10.76
N PHE A 659 22.65 -28.50 10.46
CA PHE A 659 22.56 -27.89 9.12
C PHE A 659 23.83 -28.14 8.32
N SER A 660 23.72 -28.24 7.00
CA SER A 660 24.89 -28.31 6.14
C SER A 660 25.69 -27.00 6.18
N SER A 661 27.01 -27.09 6.26
CA SER A 661 27.91 -25.92 6.29
C SER A 661 27.64 -24.96 5.13
N LYS A 662 27.46 -25.49 3.92
CA LYS A 662 27.12 -24.71 2.72
C LYS A 662 25.85 -23.86 2.88
N ARG A 663 24.83 -24.36 3.58
CA ARG A 663 23.57 -23.61 3.80
C ARG A 663 23.79 -22.48 4.82
N VAL A 664 24.53 -22.76 5.89
CA VAL A 664 24.88 -21.74 6.90
C VAL A 664 25.73 -20.64 6.28
N ASP A 665 26.77 -21.01 5.51
CA ASP A 665 27.63 -20.06 4.81
C ASP A 665 26.85 -19.24 3.79
N ALA A 666 25.93 -19.86 3.04
CA ALA A 666 25.06 -19.16 2.10
C ALA A 666 24.17 -18.12 2.79
N LEU A 667 23.57 -18.46 3.95
CA LEU A 667 22.76 -17.53 4.72
C LEU A 667 23.60 -16.34 5.21
N LEU A 668 24.76 -16.60 5.82
CA LEU A 668 25.64 -15.55 6.32
C LEU A 668 26.10 -14.62 5.20
N HIS A 669 26.48 -15.18 4.05
CA HIS A 669 26.85 -14.40 2.87
C HIS A 669 25.68 -13.58 2.32
N MET A 670 24.46 -14.13 2.31
CA MET A 670 23.25 -13.38 1.93
C MET A 670 22.97 -12.21 2.87
N MET A 671 23.19 -12.38 4.17
CA MET A 671 23.08 -11.29 5.16
C MET A 671 24.14 -10.21 4.91
N GLU A 672 25.38 -10.55 4.58
CA GLU A 672 26.42 -9.56 4.25
C GLU A 672 26.07 -8.75 2.99
N LEU A 673 25.55 -9.43 1.96
CA LEU A 673 25.09 -8.78 0.74
C LEU A 673 23.92 -7.82 1.01
N SER A 674 22.97 -8.22 1.86
CA SER A 674 21.81 -7.38 2.19
C SER A 674 22.21 -6.12 2.97
N LEU A 675 23.19 -6.22 3.87
CA LEU A 675 23.76 -5.08 4.60
C LEU A 675 24.54 -4.13 3.69
N SER A 676 25.20 -4.67 2.66
CA SER A 676 25.98 -3.89 1.70
C SER A 676 25.11 -3.18 0.65
N HIS A 677 23.88 -3.64 0.44
CA HIS A 677 22.99 -3.08 -0.57
C HIS A 677 22.45 -1.70 -0.14
N THR A 678 22.81 -0.66 -0.91
CA THR A 678 22.27 0.68 -0.72
C THR A 678 21.04 0.88 -1.59
N SER A 679 19.87 1.02 -0.96
CA SER A 679 18.62 1.37 -1.65
C SER A 679 18.31 2.86 -1.50
N ALA A 680 17.51 3.42 -2.42
CA ALA A 680 17.07 4.82 -2.33
C ALA A 680 16.26 5.13 -1.05
N ASN A 681 15.63 4.11 -0.45
CA ASN A 681 14.83 4.22 0.78
C ASN A 681 15.57 3.70 2.02
N PHE A 682 16.89 3.57 1.96
CA PHE A 682 17.70 3.01 3.05
C PHE A 682 17.44 3.72 4.39
N GLY A 683 17.45 5.06 4.40
CA GLY A 683 17.22 5.84 5.62
C GLY A 683 15.85 5.61 6.25
N LEU A 684 14.82 5.42 5.43
CA LEU A 684 13.45 5.22 5.90
C LEU A 684 13.27 3.83 6.53
N GLY A 685 13.80 2.79 5.87
CA GLY A 685 13.78 1.43 6.42
C GLY A 685 14.61 1.30 7.70
N LEU A 686 15.75 1.99 7.77
CA LEU A 686 16.57 2.04 8.99
C LEU A 686 15.84 2.75 10.13
N ALA A 687 15.23 3.90 9.86
CA ALA A 687 14.48 4.67 10.84
C ALA A 687 13.36 3.86 11.51
N GLN A 688 12.59 3.13 10.69
CA GLN A 688 11.47 2.30 11.15
C GLN A 688 11.91 1.25 12.15
N ARG A 689 12.99 0.52 11.83
CA ARG A 689 13.49 -0.57 12.68
C ARG A 689 14.08 -0.06 13.97
N ILE A 690 14.86 1.02 13.89
CA ILE A 690 15.46 1.62 15.07
C ILE A 690 14.37 2.14 16.00
N ILE A 691 13.38 2.89 15.49
CA ILE A 691 12.29 3.41 16.34
C ILE A 691 11.52 2.28 17.00
N GLN A 692 11.16 1.25 16.24
CA GLN A 692 10.42 0.10 16.76
C GLN A 692 11.17 -0.56 17.92
N ALA A 693 12.40 -1.00 17.71
CA ALA A 693 13.20 -1.63 18.74
C ALA A 693 13.59 -0.67 19.88
N TRP A 694 13.77 0.62 19.60
CA TRP A 694 14.08 1.62 20.61
C TRP A 694 12.92 1.84 21.57
N ILE A 695 11.68 1.80 21.08
CA ILE A 695 10.47 1.93 21.92
C ILE A 695 10.18 0.61 22.66
N THR A 696 10.18 -0.52 21.97
CA THR A 696 9.74 -1.81 22.56
C THR A 696 10.78 -2.44 23.49
N ILE A 697 12.06 -2.35 23.13
CA ILE A 697 13.17 -2.97 23.87
C ILE A 697 13.80 -1.96 24.85
N ASN A 698 13.56 -0.66 24.66
CA ASN A 698 14.23 0.42 25.39
C ASN A 698 15.77 0.32 25.30
N SER A 699 16.27 -0.09 24.12
CA SER A 699 17.70 -0.25 23.83
C SER A 699 18.32 1.01 23.21
N SER A 700 19.65 1.14 23.28
CA SER A 700 20.37 2.20 22.56
C SER A 700 20.27 2.02 21.04
N PRO A 701 19.96 3.08 20.26
CA PRO A 701 20.01 3.06 18.80
C PRO A 701 21.35 2.60 18.22
N ILE A 702 22.45 2.85 18.93
CA ILE A 702 23.80 2.47 18.49
C ILE A 702 23.96 0.95 18.54
N GLU A 703 23.52 0.31 19.64
CA GLU A 703 23.58 -1.14 19.81
C GLU A 703 22.68 -1.90 18.82
N LEU A 704 21.59 -1.26 18.35
CA LEU A 704 20.73 -1.81 17.30
C LEU A 704 21.42 -1.82 15.92
N MET A 705 22.35 -0.90 15.67
CA MET A 705 23.08 -0.79 14.40
C MET A 705 24.35 -1.65 14.35
N LYS A 706 24.78 -2.26 15.46
CA LYS A 706 25.97 -3.15 15.52
C LYS A 706 25.71 -4.55 14.97
N ILE A 707 25.21 -4.64 13.74
CA ILE A 707 24.83 -5.93 13.13
C ILE A 707 26.06 -6.79 12.80
N HIS A 708 27.18 -6.17 12.38
CA HIS A 708 28.41 -6.90 12.07
C HIS A 708 28.99 -7.60 13.30
N ASP A 709 28.99 -6.93 14.45
CA ASP A 709 29.43 -7.51 15.72
C ASP A 709 28.60 -8.76 16.07
N ARG A 710 27.28 -8.72 15.79
CA ARG A 710 26.38 -9.88 15.98
C ARG A 710 26.67 -11.02 15.04
N MET A 711 26.98 -10.71 13.79
CA MET A 711 27.38 -11.70 12.79
C MET A 711 28.69 -12.37 13.17
N ASP A 712 29.67 -11.60 13.65
CA ASP A 712 30.96 -12.12 14.10
C ASP A 712 30.82 -12.94 15.38
N GLN A 713 29.93 -12.54 16.29
CA GLN A 713 29.57 -13.32 17.47
C GLN A 713 28.90 -14.64 17.07
N LEU A 714 27.93 -14.62 16.16
CA LEU A 714 27.29 -15.85 15.65
C LEU A 714 28.31 -16.79 14.99
N ARG A 715 29.21 -16.26 14.15
CA ARG A 715 30.33 -17.02 13.56
C ARG A 715 31.22 -17.66 14.62
N SER A 716 31.54 -16.92 15.67
CA SER A 716 32.36 -17.41 16.78
C SER A 716 31.64 -18.52 17.55
N SER A 717 30.35 -18.34 17.88
CA SER A 717 29.52 -19.37 18.51
C SER A 717 29.44 -20.65 17.68
N LEU A 718 29.30 -20.52 16.35
CA LEU A 718 29.28 -21.66 15.43
C LEU A 718 30.62 -22.41 15.39
N ARG A 719 31.75 -21.69 15.45
CA ARG A 719 33.10 -22.30 15.49
C ARG A 719 33.38 -22.99 16.82
N ILE A 720 33.05 -22.35 17.94
CA ILE A 720 33.33 -22.87 19.29
C ILE A 720 32.51 -24.13 19.57
N SER A 721 31.25 -24.15 19.12
CA SER A 721 30.33 -25.26 19.32
C SER A 721 30.50 -26.41 18.33
N ASP A 722 31.45 -26.32 17.39
CA ASP A 722 31.61 -27.27 16.27
C ASP A 722 30.27 -27.53 15.54
N GLY A 723 29.55 -26.43 15.23
CA GLY A 723 28.24 -26.46 14.59
C GLY A 723 27.07 -26.88 15.49
N ALA A 724 27.29 -27.14 16.79
CA ALA A 724 26.23 -27.53 17.72
C ALA A 724 25.33 -26.37 18.19
N TYR A 725 25.72 -25.12 17.95
CA TYR A 725 25.01 -23.95 18.46
C TYR A 725 23.52 -23.93 18.07
N PHE A 726 23.21 -24.10 16.77
CA PHE A 726 21.81 -24.14 16.34
C PHE A 726 21.04 -25.35 16.89
N ARG A 727 21.72 -26.49 17.12
CA ARG A 727 21.11 -27.66 17.76
C ARG A 727 20.65 -27.32 19.18
N SER A 728 21.50 -26.64 19.95
CA SER A 728 21.13 -26.19 21.30
C SER A 728 19.97 -25.19 21.31
N LEU A 729 19.89 -24.27 20.33
CA LEU A 729 18.79 -23.33 20.22
C LEU A 729 17.47 -24.03 19.89
N ILE A 730 17.47 -24.99 18.96
CA ILE A 730 16.29 -25.80 18.63
C ILE A 730 15.81 -26.57 19.87
N ARG A 731 16.73 -27.22 20.57
CA ARG A 731 16.43 -27.99 21.78
C ARG A 731 15.78 -27.10 22.84
N GLN A 732 16.44 -25.97 23.18
CA GLN A 732 16.01 -25.08 24.25
C GLN A 732 14.71 -24.34 23.95
N TYR A 733 14.59 -23.73 22.76
CA TYR A 733 13.51 -22.78 22.47
C TYR A 733 12.31 -23.39 21.73
N LEU A 734 12.46 -24.58 21.12
CA LEU A 734 11.41 -25.24 20.36
C LEU A 734 11.02 -26.61 20.94
N LEU A 735 11.97 -27.52 21.16
CA LEU A 735 11.65 -28.90 21.59
C LEU A 735 11.31 -29.00 23.09
N ASP A 736 12.14 -28.43 23.97
CA ASP A 736 11.94 -28.46 25.43
C ASP A 736 11.00 -27.34 25.91
N ASN A 737 10.72 -26.35 25.05
CA ASN A 737 9.88 -25.21 25.39
C ASN A 737 8.40 -25.60 25.43
N ARG A 738 7.81 -25.56 26.63
CA ARG A 738 6.39 -25.86 26.86
C ARG A 738 5.44 -24.73 26.49
N ARG A 739 5.90 -23.49 26.32
CA ARG A 739 5.07 -22.30 26.06
C ARG A 739 4.60 -22.25 24.61
N VAL A 740 3.79 -23.24 24.23
CA VAL A 740 3.34 -23.50 22.86
C VAL A 740 1.87 -23.14 22.68
N ILE A 741 1.57 -22.44 21.59
CA ILE A 741 0.22 -22.11 21.15
C ILE A 741 0.01 -22.73 19.78
N ASN A 742 -0.93 -23.67 19.70
CA ASN A 742 -1.44 -24.22 18.47
C ASN A 742 -2.67 -23.39 18.08
N PHE A 743 -2.52 -22.56 17.06
CA PHE A 743 -3.59 -21.70 16.58
C PHE A 743 -4.07 -22.20 15.22
N SER A 744 -5.37 -22.42 15.11
CA SER A 744 -6.03 -22.80 13.88
C SER A 744 -7.10 -21.78 13.53
N MET A 745 -7.24 -21.51 12.24
CA MET A 745 -8.30 -20.66 11.71
C MET A 745 -9.05 -21.39 10.60
N GLU A 746 -10.31 -21.69 10.85
CA GLU A 746 -11.21 -22.24 9.83
C GLU A 746 -11.71 -21.14 8.89
N ALA A 747 -11.87 -21.46 7.61
CA ALA A 747 -12.53 -20.56 6.68
C ALA A 747 -14.05 -20.80 6.74
N ASP A 748 -14.78 -19.82 7.27
CA ASP A 748 -16.23 -19.88 7.39
C ASP A 748 -16.89 -19.15 6.20
N PRO A 749 -17.64 -19.84 5.32
CA PRO A 749 -18.37 -19.21 4.21
C PRO A 749 -19.38 -18.15 4.67
N ASN A 750 -19.87 -18.24 5.91
CA ASN A 750 -20.82 -17.30 6.49
C ASN A 750 -20.14 -16.17 7.28
N TYR A 751 -18.81 -16.14 7.37
CA TYR A 751 -18.08 -15.17 8.21
C TYR A 751 -18.50 -13.72 7.96
N LEU A 752 -18.41 -13.27 6.70
CA LEU A 752 -18.75 -11.90 6.32
C LEU A 752 -20.25 -11.58 6.54
N LYS A 753 -21.11 -12.58 6.42
CA LYS A 753 -22.54 -12.44 6.69
C LYS A 753 -22.79 -12.26 8.19
N LEU A 754 -22.17 -13.07 9.04
CA LEU A 754 -22.25 -12.96 10.49
C LEU A 754 -21.71 -11.61 10.98
N GLU A 755 -20.60 -11.13 10.41
CA GLU A 755 -20.07 -9.80 10.72
C GLU A 755 -21.04 -8.68 10.32
N SER A 756 -21.68 -8.79 9.15
CA SER A 756 -22.72 -7.84 8.74
C SER A 756 -23.98 -7.89 9.61
N GLU A 757 -24.34 -9.06 10.14
CA GLU A 757 -25.46 -9.23 11.07
C GLU A 757 -25.16 -8.59 12.42
N LYS A 758 -23.96 -8.77 12.96
CA LYS A 758 -23.48 -8.09 14.18
C LYS A 758 -23.51 -6.57 14.01
N GLU A 759 -23.01 -6.06 12.88
CA GLU A 759 -23.07 -4.64 12.54
C GLU A 759 -24.52 -4.11 12.53
N THR A 760 -25.43 -4.86 11.91
CA THR A 760 -26.85 -4.50 11.85
C THR A 760 -27.51 -4.50 13.22
N GLN A 761 -27.17 -5.46 14.10
CA GLN A 761 -27.66 -5.50 15.47
C GLN A 761 -27.15 -4.32 16.30
N LEU A 762 -25.88 -3.94 16.13
CA LEU A 762 -25.31 -2.76 16.79
C LEU A 762 -26.01 -1.48 16.33
N LEU A 763 -26.25 -1.32 15.03
CA LEU A 763 -26.99 -0.18 14.48
C LEU A 763 -28.42 -0.09 15.03
N LYS A 764 -29.14 -1.22 15.13
CA LYS A 764 -30.49 -1.26 15.73
C LYS A 764 -30.50 -0.86 17.20
N THR A 765 -29.49 -1.30 17.95
CA THR A 765 -29.35 -0.94 19.37
C THR A 765 -29.11 0.56 19.50
N LEU A 766 -28.20 1.10 18.70
CA LEU A 766 -27.90 2.53 18.68
C LEU A 766 -29.10 3.38 18.23
N GLU A 767 -29.86 2.93 17.22
CA GLU A 767 -31.04 3.65 16.70
C GLU A 767 -32.08 3.95 17.80
N SER A 768 -32.20 3.09 18.81
CA SER A 768 -33.12 3.32 19.94
C SER A 768 -32.69 4.44 20.89
N SER A 769 -31.39 4.76 20.91
CA SER A 769 -30.77 5.73 21.82
C SER A 769 -30.33 7.03 21.13
N LEU A 770 -30.26 7.03 19.79
CA LEU A 770 -29.75 8.13 18.99
C LEU A 770 -30.83 9.18 18.68
N ASP A 771 -30.48 10.45 18.83
CA ASP A 771 -31.27 11.54 18.25
C ASP A 771 -30.99 11.66 16.75
N LYS A 772 -31.95 11.21 15.93
CA LYS A 772 -31.87 11.27 14.46
C LYS A 772 -31.70 12.69 13.93
N ASN A 773 -32.21 13.71 14.62
CA ASN A 773 -32.03 15.10 14.20
C ASN A 773 -30.56 15.53 14.37
N GLN A 774 -29.93 15.14 15.48
CA GLN A 774 -28.51 15.42 15.72
C GLN A 774 -27.63 14.77 14.64
N VAL A 775 -27.93 13.52 14.26
CA VAL A 775 -27.21 12.82 13.18
C VAL A 775 -27.31 13.56 11.83
N LEU A 776 -28.49 14.07 11.50
CA LEU A 776 -28.70 14.85 10.26
C LEU A 776 -27.99 16.20 10.30
N ILE A 777 -27.97 16.88 11.46
CA ILE A 777 -27.25 18.13 11.65
C ILE A 777 -25.74 17.91 11.47
N GLU A 778 -25.17 16.94 12.17
CA GLU A 778 -23.73 16.62 12.09
C GLU A 778 -23.32 16.20 10.67
N ALA A 779 -24.14 15.42 9.98
CA ALA A 779 -23.90 15.04 8.59
C ALA A 779 -23.91 16.25 7.64
N LYS A 780 -24.82 17.21 7.87
CA LYS A 780 -24.89 18.45 7.09
C LYS A 780 -23.68 19.34 7.35
N GLU A 781 -23.32 19.56 8.62
CA GLU A 781 -22.15 20.35 9.01
C GLU A 781 -20.85 19.76 8.44
N LEU A 782 -20.68 18.44 8.53
CA LEU A 782 -19.52 17.76 7.97
C LEU A 782 -19.45 17.93 6.45
N LYS A 783 -20.58 17.81 5.75
CA LYS A 783 -20.66 17.98 4.29
C LYS A 783 -20.38 19.43 3.87
N GLU A 784 -20.85 20.41 4.65
CA GLU A 784 -20.54 21.83 4.42
C GLU A 784 -19.04 22.10 4.62
N ASP A 785 -18.44 21.56 5.69
CA ASP A 785 -17.01 21.70 5.94
C ASP A 785 -16.15 21.01 4.87
N GLN A 786 -16.55 19.82 4.40
CA GLN A 786 -15.90 19.09 3.30
C GLN A 786 -15.88 19.88 1.98
N ASN A 787 -16.97 20.60 1.68
CA ASN A 787 -17.09 21.38 0.45
C ASN A 787 -16.51 22.79 0.56
N LYS A 788 -16.10 23.22 1.76
CA LYS A 788 -15.59 24.56 2.00
C LYS A 788 -14.24 24.75 1.32
N ILE A 789 -14.18 25.66 0.35
CA ILE A 789 -12.92 26.08 -0.28
C ILE A 789 -12.15 26.94 0.72
N GLN A 790 -10.96 26.48 1.12
CA GLN A 790 -10.10 27.16 2.09
C GLN A 790 -8.83 27.68 1.43
N GLY A 791 -8.41 28.90 1.79
CA GLY A 791 -7.13 29.46 1.36
C GLY A 791 -5.96 28.68 1.94
N THR A 792 -5.00 28.28 1.11
CA THR A 792 -3.83 27.48 1.50
C THR A 792 -2.56 28.32 1.69
N PHE A 793 -2.71 29.63 1.85
CA PHE A 793 -1.59 30.59 1.93
C PHE A 793 -0.68 30.38 3.14
N LEU A 794 -1.20 29.75 4.21
CA LEU A 794 -0.43 29.42 5.42
C LEU A 794 0.48 28.21 5.21
N LEU A 795 0.25 27.38 4.18
CA LEU A 795 1.15 26.30 3.80
C LEU A 795 2.23 26.84 2.88
N SER A 796 3.48 26.61 3.24
CA SER A 796 4.63 27.06 2.46
C SER A 796 4.51 26.58 1.01
N PRO A 797 4.76 27.45 0.00
CA PRO A 797 4.75 27.06 -1.39
C PRO A 797 6.03 26.31 -1.76
N LEU A 798 5.92 25.48 -2.80
CA LEU A 798 7.06 24.90 -3.49
C LEU A 798 7.75 26.04 -4.26
N ASN A 799 8.86 26.55 -3.73
CA ASN A 799 9.60 27.62 -4.39
C ASN A 799 10.37 27.03 -5.59
N CYS A 800 9.87 27.20 -6.81
CA CYS A 800 10.53 26.78 -8.05
C CYS A 800 11.88 27.50 -8.35
N ARG A 801 12.44 28.25 -7.39
CA ARG A 801 13.63 29.11 -7.56
C ARG A 801 14.88 28.61 -6.82
N GLN A 802 14.86 27.44 -6.19
CA GLN A 802 16.03 26.89 -5.48
C GLN A 802 16.61 25.66 -6.17
#